data_AF-A0A2I1GKJ2-F1
#
_entry.id   AF-A0A2I1GKJ2-F1
#
_cell.length_a   1.000
_cell.length_b   1.000
_cell.length_c   1.000
_cell.angle_alpha   90.00
_cell.angle_beta   90.00
_cell.angle_gamma   90.00
#
_symmetry.space_group_name_H-M   'P 1'
#
loop_
_entity.id
_entity.type
_entity.pdbx_description
1 polymer ?
#
loop_
_entity_poly.entity_id
_entity_poly.type
_entity_poly.pdbx_seq_one_letter_code
_entity_poly.pdbx_strand_id
1 'polypeptide(L)'
;MEQRIKKANINYYDRNEFVNIEEIGELYKANWKKNGKLVTLKSFKLDDDNAREIAHEIKLRANNDINDVMMELYGITKNSSDPEYSESSLSKQKQIIQQFNLNHGLFFNGYNIEPSKQAVFTEDGELNMSLYEGQPLVYTSINDRNSRINLLDFNSDDNDVKLDESLRPSDICINFPVAEITYTADLSKTFSNFINDDRGKLYEMYGHHFPRKIFIGGKLFIDGLKSFTSTQIDIFITYLTWIYNTAKYEKEIPFKNLSALNFFPKILTPDGINLNSHEKLTKWMNDLYQDDTVEIISYNNLVPIYQLKSDKISLVNEIQPGVANFKEKLTLENWVKNTKYIRWVKEFQLHRGLIVDKKLKLRISKENAIDLINIPNVNSSDKFCLRIVKPTTTLDDMLIDNNVFSDNEDISSFPFIKVSDDLSHEDYAHFLVKCEQYKVLLNRDNIKPSEKFKLIIERALKNMKPHIFLQEIFENYGHFIPLSIILGKSLKNKIENSSYISKRIELESPVFESLKSHLADFSIPCLLTPKGDDIIEGNRLSEWVQNINNDLEIIEFNNIIPLYDILEVEQKKEIDIILNKRNNFRIIMTGSIDLKDSDITKQLIVGIRPPVENKNYEIFGSIVSKNNSKLKDIFVTFGSYEIDQFTATIRTSKKINIKDYYILWMMIGNPSELSVFGPNNREIQVEYVKQSIKLQRNNSYSITTHQLSQGYDISIKCFKPIEIKFAGWSKNCVHLNISNPKSIKSDIDNVEIAICVLNSGHEKSWIDINAKKYSIGCILTENNYLDIVSNAQKYLKTTYPTKKEREKETMLVISKKNLENHLDLSEFVNLEKLNCSGNDLTSLDISKNKHLTEIDCSQNKIISLDLSNCLYIKSITANCNQLIDIRLPIANSEKLEYLNLLDNSFSQNLNYFSRFVNLKELLIGSIDGDRIQQGKFNKFYGSMKPLK
;
A
#
# COMPACT_ATOMS: atom_id res chain seq x y z
N MET A 1 24.05 4.56 43.26
CA MET A 1 23.06 4.98 44.28
C MET A 1 22.50 6.37 43.98
N GLU A 2 23.35 7.40 43.82
CA GLU A 2 22.93 8.78 43.50
C GLU A 2 22.01 8.91 42.27
N GLN A 3 22.27 8.16 41.19
CA GLN A 3 21.38 8.15 40.03
C GLN A 3 19.99 7.53 40.32
N ARG A 4 19.90 6.54 41.21
CA ARG A 4 18.62 5.95 41.65
C ARG A 4 17.85 6.93 42.55
N ILE A 5 18.56 7.64 43.43
CA ILE A 5 17.98 8.67 44.31
C ILE A 5 17.46 9.86 43.48
N LYS A 6 18.19 10.30 42.44
CA LYS A 6 17.71 11.30 41.46
C LYS A 6 16.47 10.85 40.69
N LYS A 7 16.40 9.58 40.27
CA LYS A 7 15.20 9.02 39.60
C LYS A 7 14.00 8.88 40.54
N ALA A 8 14.21 8.69 41.84
CA ALA A 8 13.17 8.52 42.84
C ALA A 8 12.66 9.83 43.48
N ASN A 9 13.10 11.00 42.98
CA ASN A 9 12.68 12.33 43.48
C ASN A 9 12.91 12.55 44.99
N ILE A 10 13.97 11.97 45.55
CA ILE A 10 14.34 12.15 46.96
C ILE A 10 15.12 13.46 47.10
N ASN A 11 14.70 14.31 48.04
CA ASN A 11 15.33 15.61 48.29
C ASN A 11 16.62 15.48 49.11
N TYR A 12 17.67 16.20 48.70
CA TYR A 12 18.95 16.27 49.37
C TYR A 12 19.07 17.50 50.25
N TYR A 13 19.65 17.34 51.44
CA TYR A 13 19.90 18.44 52.37
C TYR A 13 21.29 18.31 52.98
N ASP A 14 22.00 19.43 53.07
CA ASP A 14 23.30 19.49 53.73
C ASP A 14 23.12 19.31 55.24
N ARG A 15 24.07 18.65 55.92
CA ARG A 15 24.10 18.55 57.39
C ARG A 15 23.97 19.93 58.04
N ASN A 16 24.52 20.97 57.40
CA ASN A 16 24.46 22.35 57.87
C ASN A 16 23.05 22.94 57.90
N GLU A 17 22.05 22.30 57.28
CA GLU A 17 20.65 22.71 57.33
C GLU A 17 19.93 22.28 58.62
N PHE A 18 20.57 21.50 59.49
CA PHE A 18 19.98 21.01 60.74
C PHE A 18 20.73 21.57 61.97
N VAL A 19 20.01 21.81 63.06
CA VAL A 19 20.51 22.34 64.35
C VAL A 19 19.96 21.55 65.52
N ASN A 20 20.66 21.61 66.66
CA ASN A 20 20.32 20.86 67.89
C ASN A 20 20.20 19.36 67.61
N ILE A 21 21.23 18.78 66.96
CA ILE A 21 21.29 17.35 66.67
C ILE A 21 21.66 16.62 67.98
N GLU A 22 20.73 15.83 68.51
CA GLU A 22 20.88 15.01 69.72
C GLU A 22 20.72 13.53 69.36
N GLU A 23 21.60 12.68 69.88
CA GLU A 23 21.54 11.23 69.66
C GLU A 23 20.49 10.59 70.58
N ILE A 24 19.62 9.76 70.01
CA ILE A 24 18.58 9.00 70.71
C ILE A 24 18.61 7.55 70.20
N GLY A 25 19.52 6.74 70.77
CA GLY A 25 19.75 5.37 70.30
C GLY A 25 20.47 5.35 68.96
N GLU A 26 20.03 4.51 68.00
CA GLU A 26 20.59 4.44 66.64
C GLU A 26 20.10 5.57 65.69
N LEU A 27 19.38 6.55 66.24
CA LEU A 27 18.76 7.66 65.52
C LEU A 27 19.21 8.99 66.13
N TYR A 28 19.14 10.05 65.35
CA TYR A 28 19.43 11.41 65.78
C TYR A 28 18.16 12.26 65.67
N LYS A 29 17.85 13.04 66.69
CA LYS A 29 16.80 14.04 66.68
C LYS A 29 17.41 15.39 66.32
N ALA A 30 16.82 16.11 65.38
CA ALA A 30 17.33 17.42 64.95
C ALA A 30 16.20 18.39 64.64
N ASN A 31 16.47 19.69 64.74
CA ASN A 31 15.58 20.74 64.24
C ASN A 31 16.03 21.17 62.84
N TRP A 32 15.13 21.13 61.86
CA TRP A 32 15.42 21.61 60.50
C TRP A 32 15.35 23.14 60.45
N LYS A 33 16.44 23.80 60.03
CA LYS A 33 16.55 25.27 60.02
C LYS A 33 15.49 25.94 59.14
N LYS A 34 15.04 25.29 58.06
CA LYS A 34 14.18 25.90 57.04
C LYS A 34 12.76 26.20 57.55
N ASN A 35 12.25 25.38 58.47
CA ASN A 35 10.85 25.43 58.92
C ASN A 35 10.68 25.12 60.42
N GLY A 36 11.77 24.93 61.17
CA GLY A 36 11.75 24.72 62.62
C GLY A 36 11.15 23.38 63.05
N LYS A 37 10.83 22.49 62.10
CA LYS A 37 10.26 21.17 62.39
C LYS A 37 11.32 20.26 63.03
N LEU A 38 10.87 19.51 64.01
CA LEU A 38 11.63 18.44 64.63
C LEU A 38 11.61 17.22 63.72
N VAL A 39 12.78 16.71 63.36
CA VAL A 39 12.97 15.56 62.46
C VAL A 39 13.85 14.50 63.11
N THR A 40 13.65 13.25 62.70
CA THR A 40 14.48 12.11 63.10
C THR A 40 15.37 11.73 61.92
N LEU A 41 16.68 11.71 62.12
CA LEU A 41 17.72 11.42 61.15
C LEU A 41 18.34 10.04 61.47
N LYS A 42 18.57 9.21 60.47
CA LYS A 42 19.30 7.94 60.62
C LYS A 42 20.62 8.07 59.85
N SER A 43 21.75 7.80 60.52
CA SER A 43 23.04 7.77 59.83
C SER A 43 23.31 6.36 59.31
N PHE A 44 23.65 6.24 58.03
CA PHE A 44 24.09 4.99 57.45
C PHE A 44 25.60 5.04 57.21
N LYS A 45 26.33 3.99 57.59
CA LYS A 45 27.70 3.78 57.10
C LYS A 45 27.59 3.15 55.71
N LEU A 46 28.11 3.83 54.70
CA LEU A 46 28.14 3.33 53.33
C LEU A 46 29.24 2.27 53.19
N ASP A 47 28.87 1.02 53.42
CA ASP A 47 29.53 -0.19 52.93
C ASP A 47 28.57 -0.92 51.96
N ASP A 48 29.09 -1.90 51.20
CA ASP A 48 28.32 -2.56 50.12
C ASP A 48 27.07 -3.30 50.62
N ASP A 49 27.09 -3.79 51.87
CA ASP A 49 25.95 -4.48 52.48
C ASP A 49 24.82 -3.50 52.86
N ASN A 50 25.15 -2.33 53.43
CA ASN A 50 24.16 -1.31 53.76
C ASN A 50 23.58 -0.60 52.52
N ALA A 51 24.32 -0.56 51.41
CA ALA A 51 23.84 0.00 50.15
C ALA A 51 22.68 -0.83 49.52
N ARG A 52 22.70 -2.16 49.71
CA ARG A 52 21.61 -3.06 49.30
C ARG A 52 20.35 -2.84 50.13
N GLU A 53 20.48 -2.68 51.43
CA GLU A 53 19.35 -2.46 52.35
C GLU A 53 18.63 -1.13 52.05
N ILE A 54 19.40 -0.06 51.79
CA ILE A 54 18.84 1.25 51.41
C ILE A 54 18.19 1.21 50.03
N ALA A 55 18.75 0.47 49.06
CA ALA A 55 18.13 0.29 47.75
C ALA A 55 16.84 -0.55 47.81
N HIS A 56 16.78 -1.51 48.72
CA HIS A 56 15.60 -2.34 48.99
C HIS A 56 14.46 -1.51 49.62
N GLU A 57 14.74 -0.67 50.62
CA GLU A 57 13.75 0.25 51.20
C GLU A 57 13.21 1.28 50.18
N ILE A 58 14.07 1.81 49.30
CA ILE A 58 13.66 2.74 48.23
C ILE A 58 12.74 2.04 47.22
N LYS A 59 13.00 0.76 46.89
CA LYS A 59 12.15 -0.05 45.99
C LYS A 59 10.80 -0.39 46.61
N LEU A 60 10.74 -0.70 47.91
CA LEU A 60 9.47 -1.00 48.62
C LEU A 60 8.46 0.16 48.54
N ARG A 61 8.93 1.41 48.50
CA ARG A 61 8.06 2.60 48.34
C ARG A 61 7.62 2.88 46.90
N ALA A 62 8.37 2.42 45.89
CA ALA A 62 7.98 2.60 44.49
C ALA A 62 6.83 1.67 44.06
N ASN A 63 6.57 0.60 44.82
CA ASN A 63 5.60 -0.44 44.47
C ASN A 63 4.35 -0.50 45.37
N ASN A 64 4.22 0.30 46.44
CA ASN A 64 3.09 0.21 47.36
C ASN A 64 2.40 1.56 47.64
N ASP A 65 1.12 1.66 47.29
CA ASP A 65 0.14 2.58 47.90
C ASP A 65 -0.07 2.18 49.36
N ILE A 66 0.69 2.76 50.30
CA ILE A 66 0.36 2.70 51.73
C ILE A 66 0.29 4.14 52.26
N ASN A 67 -0.93 4.53 52.61
CA ASN A 67 -1.26 5.77 53.30
C ASN A 67 -0.62 5.85 54.70
N ASP A 68 -0.24 7.08 55.07
CA ASP A 68 -0.22 7.67 56.41
C ASP A 68 0.54 6.94 57.54
N VAL A 69 1.87 7.07 57.56
CA VAL A 69 2.62 7.68 58.68
C VAL A 69 3.90 8.31 58.09
N MET A 70 4.01 9.65 58.16
CA MET A 70 5.18 10.39 57.65
C MET A 70 6.48 10.00 58.39
N MET A 71 7.31 9.16 57.75
CA MET A 71 8.76 9.28 57.84
C MET A 71 9.29 9.68 56.45
N GLU A 72 9.55 10.97 56.28
CA GLU A 72 10.28 11.50 55.12
C GLU A 72 11.77 11.15 55.27
N LEU A 73 12.31 10.38 54.33
CA LEU A 73 13.73 10.00 54.29
C LEU A 73 14.54 11.17 53.72
N TYR A 74 15.41 11.74 54.55
CA TYR A 74 16.29 12.85 54.18
C TYR A 74 17.74 12.36 54.10
N GLY A 75 18.32 12.38 52.88
CA GLY A 75 19.71 11.98 52.65
C GLY A 75 20.68 13.09 53.06
N ILE A 76 21.62 12.78 53.97
CA ILE A 76 22.72 13.66 54.35
C ILE A 76 23.97 13.24 53.55
N THR A 77 24.56 14.16 52.79
CA THR A 77 25.88 13.94 52.18
C THR A 77 26.98 14.46 53.12
N LYS A 78 28.08 13.71 53.24
CA LYS A 78 29.32 14.19 53.85
C LYS A 78 30.08 14.99 52.78
N ASN A 79 30.77 16.08 53.17
CA ASN A 79 31.44 17.01 52.25
C ASN A 79 32.24 16.31 51.15
N SER A 80 32.01 16.71 49.89
CA SER A 80 32.69 16.28 48.67
C SER A 80 34.13 16.82 48.53
N SER A 81 34.82 17.05 49.64
CA SER A 81 36.19 17.57 49.68
C SER A 81 37.12 16.65 50.48
N ASP A 82 36.78 15.36 50.58
CA ASP A 82 37.68 14.32 51.07
C ASP A 82 38.49 13.73 49.89
N PRO A 83 39.84 13.89 49.88
CA PRO A 83 40.72 13.36 48.83
C PRO A 83 40.62 11.83 48.64
N GLU A 84 40.23 11.10 49.68
CA GLU A 84 40.14 9.62 49.66
C GLU A 84 39.08 9.07 48.69
N TYR A 85 38.00 9.82 48.40
CA TYR A 85 36.95 9.34 47.49
C TYR A 85 37.37 9.45 46.01
N SER A 86 38.15 10.47 45.65
CA SER A 86 38.68 10.62 44.28
C SER A 86 39.79 9.63 43.94
N GLU A 87 40.64 9.25 44.90
CA GLU A 87 41.69 8.26 44.67
C GLU A 87 41.12 6.85 44.47
N SER A 88 40.04 6.47 45.18
CA SER A 88 39.42 5.14 45.06
C SER A 88 38.67 4.91 43.74
N SER A 89 38.06 5.96 43.16
CA SER A 89 37.40 5.87 41.85
C SER A 89 38.42 5.81 40.71
N LEU A 90 39.50 6.58 40.81
CA LEU A 90 40.59 6.56 39.83
C LEU A 90 41.36 5.24 39.86
N SER A 91 41.55 4.62 41.04
CA SER A 91 42.16 3.30 41.16
C SER A 91 41.29 2.19 40.55
N LYS A 92 39.95 2.25 40.72
CA LYS A 92 39.01 1.30 40.10
C LYS A 92 38.97 1.42 38.58
N GLN A 93 38.99 2.63 38.03
CA GLN A 93 39.07 2.83 36.58
C GLN A 93 40.37 2.25 36.00
N LYS A 94 41.51 2.46 36.66
CA LYS A 94 42.79 1.87 36.27
C LYS A 94 42.76 0.35 36.33
N GLN A 95 42.15 -0.23 37.36
CA GLN A 95 41.98 -1.69 37.48
C GLN A 95 41.14 -2.27 36.32
N ILE A 96 40.04 -1.62 35.93
CA ILE A 96 39.20 -2.08 34.81
C ILE A 96 39.93 -1.96 33.47
N ILE A 97 40.67 -0.86 33.25
CA ILE A 97 41.49 -0.67 32.05
C ILE A 97 42.55 -1.77 31.94
N GLN A 98 43.22 -2.10 33.05
CA GLN A 98 44.23 -3.16 33.10
C GLN A 98 43.62 -4.56 32.97
N GLN A 99 42.48 -4.82 33.63
CA GLN A 99 41.79 -6.12 33.60
C GLN A 99 41.37 -6.51 32.19
N PHE A 100 40.87 -5.55 31.41
CA PHE A 100 40.36 -5.78 30.05
C PHE A 100 41.29 -5.30 28.93
N ASN A 101 42.49 -4.81 29.28
CA ASN A 101 43.44 -4.20 28.34
C ASN A 101 42.77 -3.15 27.43
N LEU A 102 41.90 -2.30 27.98
CA LEU A 102 41.09 -1.35 27.20
C LEU A 102 41.94 -0.30 26.46
N ASN A 103 43.18 -0.13 26.90
CA ASN A 103 44.17 0.75 26.29
C ASN A 103 45.03 0.10 25.20
N HIS A 104 44.83 -1.19 24.92
CA HIS A 104 45.54 -1.90 23.87
C HIS A 104 44.70 -1.95 22.58
N GLY A 105 45.37 -2.00 21.44
CA GLY A 105 44.72 -2.38 20.19
C GLY A 105 44.51 -3.89 20.12
N LEU A 106 43.81 -4.32 19.10
CA LEU A 106 43.45 -5.72 18.87
C LEU A 106 44.26 -6.27 17.72
N PHE A 107 44.94 -7.38 17.98
CA PHE A 107 45.59 -8.21 17.00
C PHE A 107 44.66 -9.36 16.60
N PHE A 108 44.57 -9.61 15.30
CA PHE A 108 43.72 -10.63 14.70
C PHE A 108 44.62 -11.64 13.99
N ASN A 109 44.61 -12.88 14.44
CA ASN A 109 45.48 -13.94 13.90
C ASN A 109 44.71 -14.99 13.07
N GLY A 110 43.45 -14.71 12.72
CA GLY A 110 42.55 -15.61 11.98
C GLY A 110 41.66 -16.46 12.88
N TYR A 111 41.98 -16.62 14.17
CA TYR A 111 41.26 -17.54 15.07
C TYR A 111 40.94 -16.96 16.47
N ASN A 112 41.73 -15.99 16.93
CA ASN A 112 41.56 -15.34 18.23
C ASN A 112 41.79 -13.83 18.14
N ILE A 113 41.38 -13.13 19.20
CA ILE A 113 41.62 -11.70 19.38
C ILE A 113 42.58 -11.56 20.55
N GLU A 114 43.72 -10.91 20.31
CA GLU A 114 44.74 -10.68 21.33
C GLU A 114 44.97 -9.18 21.52
N PRO A 115 45.23 -8.71 22.76
CA PRO A 115 45.67 -7.34 22.97
C PRO A 115 47.06 -7.14 22.35
N SER A 116 47.31 -5.94 21.84
CA SER A 116 48.59 -5.55 21.25
C SER A 116 49.74 -5.58 22.25
N LYS A 117 50.98 -5.67 21.74
CA LYS A 117 52.19 -5.66 22.60
C LYS A 117 52.35 -4.34 23.35
N GLN A 118 51.96 -3.22 22.76
CA GLN A 118 52.01 -1.90 23.37
C GLN A 118 50.62 -1.27 23.43
N ALA A 119 50.35 -0.54 24.52
CA ALA A 119 49.14 0.25 24.66
C ALA A 119 49.14 1.41 23.66
N VAL A 120 47.96 1.72 23.11
CA VAL A 120 47.70 2.83 22.19
C VAL A 120 47.79 4.19 22.90
N PHE A 121 47.57 4.23 24.22
CA PHE A 121 47.67 5.43 25.06
C PHE A 121 48.08 5.12 26.51
N THR A 122 48.64 6.12 27.20
CA THR A 122 48.87 6.14 28.65
C THR A 122 47.57 6.42 29.40
N GLU A 123 47.48 6.06 30.68
CA GLU A 123 46.25 5.93 31.52
C GLU A 123 45.33 7.18 31.66
N ASP A 124 45.49 8.23 30.86
CA ASP A 124 44.86 9.55 31.01
C ASP A 124 43.52 9.74 30.24
N GLY A 125 42.94 8.68 29.67
CA GLY A 125 41.68 8.76 28.93
C GLY A 125 40.41 8.63 29.79
N GLU A 126 39.31 9.22 29.33
CA GLU A 126 38.01 9.14 30.00
C GLU A 126 37.33 7.79 29.72
N LEU A 127 37.06 7.02 30.78
CA LEU A 127 36.30 5.77 30.72
C LEU A 127 34.85 6.03 31.15
N ASN A 128 33.92 5.78 30.22
CA ASN A 128 32.49 5.85 30.46
C ASN A 128 31.89 4.45 30.43
N MET A 129 31.36 4.02 31.58
CA MET A 129 30.71 2.72 31.75
C MET A 129 29.23 2.92 32.08
N SER A 130 28.35 2.20 31.38
CA SER A 130 26.91 2.21 31.62
C SER A 130 26.33 0.80 31.56
N LEU A 131 25.33 0.51 32.39
CA LEU A 131 24.60 -0.75 32.31
C LEU A 131 23.92 -0.89 30.94
N TYR A 132 23.92 -2.11 30.40
CA TYR A 132 23.31 -2.39 29.12
C TYR A 132 21.81 -2.66 29.28
N GLU A 133 20.99 -1.74 28.77
CA GLU A 133 19.52 -1.82 28.86
C GLU A 133 18.87 -2.57 27.68
N GLY A 134 19.66 -3.00 26.68
CA GLY A 134 19.15 -3.71 25.51
C GLY A 134 18.85 -5.21 25.75
N GLN A 135 18.32 -5.86 24.71
CA GLN A 135 18.11 -7.31 24.66
C GLN A 135 19.43 -8.05 24.39
N PRO A 136 19.55 -9.33 24.81
CA PRO A 136 20.65 -10.20 24.42
C PRO A 136 20.72 -10.34 22.90
N LEU A 137 21.94 -10.52 22.38
CA LEU A 137 22.21 -10.61 20.95
C LEU A 137 22.44 -12.05 20.55
N VAL A 138 21.67 -12.54 19.58
CA VAL A 138 21.69 -13.91 19.07
C VAL A 138 22.30 -13.92 17.67
N TYR A 139 23.31 -14.75 17.48
CA TYR A 139 23.99 -14.96 16.22
C TYR A 139 23.72 -16.41 15.76
N THR A 140 23.36 -16.61 14.49
CA THR A 140 23.02 -17.94 13.96
C THR A 140 24.07 -18.46 12.99
N SER A 141 24.22 -19.80 12.93
CA SER A 141 25.16 -20.50 12.05
C SER A 141 26.59 -19.94 12.15
N ILE A 142 27.21 -20.19 13.29
CA ILE A 142 28.49 -19.60 13.68
C ILE A 142 29.64 -20.45 13.17
N ASN A 143 30.69 -19.80 12.69
CA ASN A 143 31.92 -20.43 12.20
C ASN A 143 31.62 -21.45 11.08
N ASP A 144 30.74 -21.09 10.14
CA ASP A 144 30.46 -21.88 8.95
C ASP A 144 31.72 -21.98 8.09
N ARG A 145 32.17 -23.22 7.89
CA ARG A 145 33.38 -23.53 7.11
C ARG A 145 33.22 -23.22 5.62
N ASN A 146 32.00 -23.05 5.13
CA ASN A 146 31.73 -22.67 3.73
C ASN A 146 31.68 -21.15 3.52
N SER A 147 31.73 -20.35 4.59
CA SER A 147 31.76 -18.90 4.49
C SER A 147 33.09 -18.44 3.88
N ARG A 148 33.02 -17.46 2.97
CA ARG A 148 34.20 -16.78 2.41
C ARG A 148 34.71 -15.63 3.29
N ILE A 149 34.06 -15.40 4.42
CA ILE A 149 34.35 -14.29 5.34
C ILE A 149 34.91 -14.86 6.64
N ASN A 150 36.00 -14.28 7.11
CA ASN A 150 36.53 -14.46 8.47
C ASN A 150 36.78 -13.08 9.10
N LEU A 151 35.91 -12.69 10.03
CA LEU A 151 35.99 -11.45 10.79
C LEU A 151 37.19 -11.41 11.75
N LEU A 152 37.82 -12.56 12.04
CA LEU A 152 39.03 -12.66 12.85
C LEU A 152 40.30 -12.66 11.98
N ASP A 153 40.18 -12.48 10.67
CA ASP A 153 41.30 -12.30 9.75
C ASP A 153 41.38 -10.84 9.29
N PHE A 154 42.58 -10.26 9.36
CA PHE A 154 42.82 -8.88 8.95
C PHE A 154 42.88 -8.72 7.42
N ASN A 155 43.23 -9.77 6.67
CA ASN A 155 43.39 -9.75 5.21
C ASN A 155 42.32 -10.61 4.50
N SER A 156 41.06 -10.51 4.92
CA SER A 156 39.96 -11.38 4.44
C SER A 156 39.59 -11.27 2.95
N ASP A 157 40.31 -10.45 2.16
CA ASP A 157 40.07 -10.24 0.72
C ASP A 157 40.74 -11.30 -0.18
N ASP A 158 41.58 -12.18 0.37
CA ASP A 158 42.20 -13.28 -0.38
C ASP A 158 41.32 -14.55 -0.39
N ASN A 159 41.21 -15.18 -1.56
CA ASN A 159 40.25 -16.26 -1.86
C ASN A 159 40.47 -17.61 -1.12
N ASP A 160 41.42 -17.70 -0.18
CA ASP A 160 41.84 -18.94 0.50
C ASP A 160 41.87 -18.82 2.04
N VAL A 161 40.85 -18.19 2.64
CA VAL A 161 40.75 -18.12 4.10
C VAL A 161 40.36 -19.48 4.70
N LYS A 162 41.31 -20.15 5.35
CA LYS A 162 41.06 -21.39 6.13
C LYS A 162 40.70 -21.03 7.57
N LEU A 163 39.51 -21.46 8.01
CA LEU A 163 39.12 -21.41 9.43
C LEU A 163 39.94 -22.43 10.24
N ASP A 164 40.49 -21.99 11.36
CA ASP A 164 41.18 -22.85 12.32
C ASP A 164 40.23 -23.93 12.86
N GLU A 165 40.70 -25.17 12.98
CA GLU A 165 39.89 -26.30 13.46
C GLU A 165 39.46 -26.16 14.92
N SER A 166 40.15 -25.32 15.70
CA SER A 166 39.80 -24.97 17.09
C SER A 166 38.51 -24.15 17.18
N LEU A 167 38.16 -23.38 16.15
CA LEU A 167 36.89 -22.67 16.05
C LEU A 167 35.79 -23.67 15.69
N ARG A 168 35.07 -24.14 16.72
CA ARG A 168 33.97 -25.09 16.54
C ARG A 168 32.78 -24.40 15.86
N PRO A 169 32.20 -25.00 14.79
CA PRO A 169 30.92 -24.56 14.27
C PRO A 169 29.82 -24.79 15.31
N SER A 170 29.00 -23.78 15.54
CA SER A 170 27.88 -23.84 16.48
C SER A 170 26.60 -23.39 15.83
N ASP A 171 25.47 -23.97 16.25
CA ASP A 171 24.17 -23.58 15.71
C ASP A 171 23.85 -22.12 16.08
N ILE A 172 24.13 -21.72 17.33
CA ILE A 172 23.84 -20.38 17.86
C ILE A 172 24.92 -19.90 18.84
N CYS A 173 25.23 -18.60 18.81
CA CYS A 173 25.94 -17.88 19.88
C CYS A 173 25.03 -16.79 20.46
N ILE A 174 24.89 -16.72 21.78
CA ILE A 174 24.10 -15.70 22.47
C ILE A 174 25.00 -14.90 23.40
N ASN A 175 25.05 -13.60 23.16
CA ASN A 175 25.69 -12.63 24.03
C ASN A 175 24.64 -12.04 24.97
N PHE A 176 24.94 -12.05 26.27
CA PHE A 176 24.18 -11.43 27.36
C PHE A 176 24.98 -10.24 27.90
N PRO A 177 24.86 -9.04 27.30
CA PRO A 177 25.62 -7.89 27.75
C PRO A 177 25.07 -7.38 29.08
N VAL A 178 26.00 -7.13 30.01
CA VAL A 178 25.73 -6.57 31.34
C VAL A 178 26.03 -5.07 31.34
N ALA A 179 27.16 -4.67 30.74
CA ALA A 179 27.55 -3.27 30.63
C ALA A 179 28.21 -2.95 29.30
N GLU A 180 28.12 -1.68 28.95
CA GLU A 180 28.82 -1.03 27.86
C GLU A 180 29.96 -0.19 28.43
N ILE A 181 31.15 -0.34 27.86
CA ILE A 181 32.32 0.47 28.16
C ILE A 181 32.68 1.24 26.89
N THR A 182 32.77 2.56 27.02
CA THR A 182 33.31 3.45 25.99
C THR A 182 34.54 4.14 26.53
N TYR A 183 35.57 4.20 25.69
CA TYR A 183 36.85 4.77 26.07
C TYR A 183 37.22 5.88 25.08
N THR A 184 37.42 7.09 25.61
CA THR A 184 37.76 8.27 24.82
C THR A 184 39.09 8.86 25.29
N ALA A 185 40.08 8.83 24.41
CA ALA A 185 41.38 9.48 24.62
C ALA A 185 41.80 10.28 23.38
N ASP A 186 42.55 11.36 23.61
CA ASP A 186 43.16 12.17 22.54
C ASP A 186 44.39 11.45 21.99
N LEU A 187 44.29 10.97 20.76
CA LEU A 187 45.27 10.14 20.07
C LEU A 187 46.40 10.96 19.41
N SER A 188 46.29 12.29 19.39
CA SER A 188 47.15 13.18 18.61
C SER A 188 48.62 13.21 19.09
N LYS A 189 48.89 13.01 20.38
CA LYS A 189 50.25 13.03 20.95
C LYS A 189 51.04 11.73 20.78
N THR A 190 50.39 10.57 20.81
CA THR A 190 51.11 9.28 20.78
C THR A 190 51.56 8.91 19.36
N PHE A 191 50.78 9.28 18.34
CA PHE A 191 51.01 8.89 16.95
C PHE A 191 51.67 9.97 16.08
N SER A 192 51.94 11.15 16.62
CA SER A 192 52.56 12.28 15.90
C SER A 192 54.03 12.05 15.53
N ASN A 193 54.74 11.11 16.17
CA ASN A 193 56.15 10.80 15.87
C ASN A 193 56.34 9.75 14.75
N PHE A 194 55.29 9.04 14.32
CA PHE A 194 55.37 7.93 13.36
C PHE A 194 55.15 8.35 11.90
N ILE A 195 55.62 9.55 11.50
CA ILE A 195 55.25 10.21 10.23
C ILE A 195 55.68 9.40 8.97
N ASN A 196 56.66 8.50 9.07
CA ASN A 196 57.19 7.75 7.92
C ASN A 196 57.33 6.22 8.13
N ASP A 197 56.68 5.63 9.14
CA ASP A 197 56.90 4.22 9.47
C ASP A 197 56.07 3.22 8.64
N ASP A 198 56.70 2.07 8.35
CA ASP A 198 56.17 0.94 7.61
C ASP A 198 54.89 0.41 8.28
N ARG A 199 53.78 0.28 7.53
CA ARG A 199 52.47 -0.14 8.07
C ARG A 199 52.55 -1.45 8.87
N GLY A 200 53.44 -2.37 8.49
CA GLY A 200 53.70 -3.62 9.20
C GLY A 200 54.20 -3.43 10.63
N LYS A 201 55.09 -2.46 10.89
CA LYS A 201 55.63 -2.22 12.23
C LYS A 201 54.57 -1.66 13.20
N LEU A 202 53.67 -0.80 12.70
CA LEU A 202 52.57 -0.28 13.52
C LEU A 202 51.63 -1.39 13.97
N TYR A 203 51.33 -2.34 13.08
CA TYR A 203 50.48 -3.50 13.41
C TYR A 203 51.15 -4.46 14.40
N GLU A 204 52.46 -4.71 14.27
CA GLU A 204 53.20 -5.55 15.21
C GLU A 204 53.25 -4.97 16.63
N MET A 205 53.28 -3.64 16.76
CA MET A 205 53.40 -2.96 18.06
C MET A 205 52.03 -2.70 18.70
N TYR A 206 51.11 -2.12 17.95
CA TYR A 206 49.85 -1.59 18.48
C TYR A 206 48.61 -2.40 18.08
N GLY A 207 48.74 -3.40 17.20
CA GLY A 207 47.62 -4.21 16.71
C GLY A 207 47.00 -3.68 15.41
N HIS A 208 45.98 -4.38 14.92
CA HIS A 208 45.30 -4.08 13.66
C HIS A 208 44.23 -2.98 13.83
N HIS A 209 43.41 -3.09 14.87
CA HIS A 209 42.28 -2.20 15.12
C HIS A 209 42.19 -1.79 16.58
N PHE A 210 41.63 -0.62 16.86
CA PHE A 210 41.34 -0.15 18.21
C PHE A 210 39.82 -0.05 18.45
N PRO A 211 39.27 -0.69 19.49
CA PRO A 211 37.84 -0.66 19.78
C PRO A 211 37.48 0.56 20.61
N ARG A 212 36.57 1.41 20.11
CA ARG A 212 36.06 2.55 20.92
C ARG A 212 34.93 2.18 21.86
N LYS A 213 34.29 1.03 21.61
CA LYS A 213 33.15 0.55 22.38
C LYS A 213 33.28 -0.95 22.62
N ILE A 214 33.09 -1.37 23.87
CA ILE A 214 33.24 -2.76 24.31
C ILE A 214 32.00 -3.15 25.09
N PHE A 215 31.45 -4.31 24.77
CA PHE A 215 30.41 -4.92 25.60
C PHE A 215 31.05 -5.98 26.48
N ILE A 216 30.71 -5.93 27.77
CA ILE A 216 31.07 -6.94 28.75
C ILE A 216 29.82 -7.68 29.25
N GLY A 217 29.97 -8.96 29.55
CA GLY A 217 28.89 -9.81 30.06
C GLY A 217 29.19 -11.28 29.87
N GLY A 218 28.15 -12.07 29.58
CA GLY A 218 28.24 -13.52 29.40
C GLY A 218 27.98 -13.94 27.96
N LYS A 219 28.58 -15.05 27.54
CA LYS A 219 28.40 -15.62 26.20
C LYS A 219 28.09 -17.11 26.30
N LEU A 220 27.14 -17.58 25.50
CA LEU A 220 26.76 -18.99 25.41
C LEU A 220 26.78 -19.46 23.96
N PHE A 221 27.32 -20.66 23.72
CA PHE A 221 27.25 -21.39 22.47
C PHE A 221 26.26 -22.54 22.62
N ILE A 222 25.36 -22.70 21.67
CA ILE A 222 24.32 -23.74 21.69
C ILE A 222 24.47 -24.60 20.45
N ASP A 223 24.62 -25.91 20.67
CA ASP A 223 24.80 -26.93 19.64
C ASP A 223 23.68 -27.98 19.68
N GLY A 224 23.41 -28.57 18.51
CA GLY A 224 22.51 -29.71 18.38
C GLY A 224 21.03 -29.33 18.31
N LEU A 225 20.71 -28.05 18.11
CA LEU A 225 19.32 -27.58 18.00
C LEU A 225 18.58 -28.26 16.85
N LYS A 226 19.30 -28.61 15.77
CA LYS A 226 18.74 -29.32 14.60
C LYS A 226 18.19 -30.71 14.92
N SER A 227 18.64 -31.35 15.99
CA SER A 227 18.17 -32.69 16.39
C SER A 227 16.92 -32.68 17.27
N PHE A 228 16.47 -31.51 17.74
CA PHE A 228 15.28 -31.38 18.58
C PHE A 228 14.03 -31.10 17.74
N THR A 229 12.86 -31.46 18.26
CA THR A 229 11.57 -31.07 17.68
C THR A 229 11.32 -29.57 17.86
N SER A 230 10.45 -28.99 17.04
CA SER A 230 10.07 -27.58 17.17
C SER A 230 9.51 -27.24 18.55
N THR A 231 8.66 -28.11 19.11
CA THR A 231 8.11 -27.97 20.47
C THR A 231 9.20 -27.96 21.53
N GLN A 232 10.21 -28.82 21.39
CA GLN A 232 11.35 -28.84 22.30
C GLN A 232 12.16 -27.54 22.23
N ILE A 233 12.44 -27.04 21.03
CA ILE A 233 13.12 -25.76 20.85
C ILE A 233 12.33 -24.62 21.49
N ASP A 234 11.01 -24.57 21.31
CA ASP A 234 10.16 -23.50 21.87
C ASP A 234 10.14 -23.50 23.40
N ILE A 235 10.02 -24.69 24.00
CA ILE A 235 10.08 -24.85 25.45
C ILE A 235 11.45 -24.37 25.96
N PHE A 236 12.53 -24.74 25.28
CA PHE A 236 13.88 -24.30 25.63
C PHE A 236 14.07 -22.78 25.50
N ILE A 237 13.64 -22.17 24.39
CA ILE A 237 13.74 -20.71 24.17
C ILE A 237 12.92 -19.94 25.21
N THR A 238 11.71 -20.41 25.51
CA THR A 238 10.84 -19.82 26.54
C THR A 238 11.52 -19.90 27.90
N TYR A 239 12.07 -21.07 28.24
CA TYR A 239 12.83 -21.28 29.45
C TYR A 239 14.04 -20.35 29.54
N LEU A 240 14.87 -20.26 28.49
CA LEU A 240 16.03 -19.38 28.44
C LEU A 240 15.65 -17.90 28.63
N THR A 241 14.62 -17.44 27.92
CA THR A 241 14.09 -16.06 28.02
C THR A 241 13.62 -15.77 29.44
N TRP A 242 12.99 -16.75 30.07
CA TRP A 242 12.49 -16.63 31.43
C TRP A 242 13.60 -16.57 32.47
N ILE A 243 14.61 -17.46 32.42
CA ILE A 243 15.78 -17.38 33.33
C ILE A 243 16.46 -16.02 33.19
N TYR A 244 16.69 -15.56 31.95
CA TYR A 244 17.28 -14.25 31.69
C TYR A 244 16.49 -13.12 32.36
N ASN A 245 15.17 -13.10 32.18
CA ASN A 245 14.31 -12.08 32.77
C ASN A 245 14.28 -12.14 34.31
N THR A 246 14.36 -13.35 34.87
CA THR A 246 14.41 -13.58 36.32
C THR A 246 15.73 -13.06 36.89
N ALA A 247 16.85 -13.43 36.27
CA ALA A 247 18.19 -13.02 36.71
C ALA A 247 18.43 -11.51 36.58
N LYS A 248 18.04 -10.90 35.45
CA LYS A 248 18.29 -9.47 35.19
C LYS A 248 17.30 -8.53 35.89
N TYR A 249 16.02 -8.93 36.02
CA TYR A 249 14.95 -8.03 36.48
C TYR A 249 14.26 -8.48 37.78
N GLU A 250 14.72 -9.55 38.44
CA GLU A 250 14.14 -10.09 39.68
C GLU A 250 12.63 -10.37 39.57
N LYS A 251 12.15 -10.78 38.38
CA LYS A 251 10.73 -11.12 38.16
C LYS A 251 10.39 -12.49 38.78
N GLU A 252 9.20 -12.59 39.38
CA GLU A 252 8.72 -13.86 39.96
C GLU A 252 8.54 -14.97 38.92
N ILE A 253 8.68 -16.21 39.39
CA ILE A 253 8.56 -17.44 38.62
C ILE A 253 7.07 -17.83 38.50
N PRO A 254 6.46 -17.83 37.31
CA PRO A 254 5.05 -18.22 37.17
C PRO A 254 4.79 -19.73 37.27
N PHE A 255 5.83 -20.59 37.26
CA PHE A 255 5.68 -22.05 37.23
C PHE A 255 6.48 -22.74 38.36
N LYS A 256 5.79 -23.43 39.27
CA LYS A 256 6.42 -24.18 40.38
C LYS A 256 7.05 -25.53 39.97
N ASN A 257 6.89 -25.99 38.73
CA ASN A 257 7.30 -27.34 38.31
C ASN A 257 8.15 -27.32 37.02
N LEU A 258 9.44 -26.98 37.17
CA LEU A 258 10.43 -26.88 36.07
C LEU A 258 11.24 -28.16 35.83
N SER A 259 11.04 -29.17 36.68
CA SER A 259 11.59 -30.53 36.55
C SER A 259 11.07 -31.29 35.31
N ALA A 260 10.18 -30.69 34.52
CA ALA A 260 9.57 -31.28 33.32
C ALA A 260 10.38 -31.11 32.01
N LEU A 261 11.51 -30.39 32.02
CA LEU A 261 12.43 -30.34 30.87
C LEU A 261 13.19 -31.68 30.74
N ASN A 262 12.56 -32.69 30.13
CA ASN A 262 13.18 -34.00 29.85
C ASN A 262 14.24 -33.94 28.72
N PHE A 263 14.56 -32.76 28.21
CA PHE A 263 15.50 -32.55 27.13
C PHE A 263 16.26 -31.23 27.35
N PHE A 264 17.54 -31.20 27.01
CA PHE A 264 18.39 -30.01 27.18
C PHE A 264 19.43 -29.96 26.06
N PRO A 265 19.53 -28.87 25.27
CA PRO A 265 20.53 -28.76 24.22
C PRO A 265 21.94 -28.67 24.82
N LYS A 266 22.97 -28.88 24.00
CA LYS A 266 24.35 -28.75 24.47
C LYS A 266 24.69 -27.26 24.54
N ILE A 267 24.80 -26.72 25.75
CA ILE A 267 25.10 -25.31 26.00
C ILE A 267 26.51 -25.21 26.59
N LEU A 268 27.38 -24.45 25.93
CA LEU A 268 28.77 -24.26 26.31
C LEU A 268 29.05 -22.78 26.58
N THR A 269 29.82 -22.49 27.62
CA THR A 269 30.47 -21.19 27.83
C THR A 269 31.76 -21.08 27.01
N PRO A 270 32.38 -19.89 26.87
CA PRO A 270 33.59 -19.71 26.05
C PRO A 270 34.80 -20.54 26.54
N ASP A 271 34.90 -20.77 27.84
CA ASP A 271 35.90 -21.62 28.49
C ASP A 271 35.56 -23.13 28.43
N GLY A 272 34.42 -23.49 27.82
CA GLY A 272 34.04 -24.88 27.54
C GLY A 272 33.25 -25.58 28.63
N ILE A 273 32.77 -24.86 29.66
CA ILE A 273 31.88 -25.43 30.68
C ILE A 273 30.55 -25.81 30.04
N ASN A 274 30.12 -27.06 30.26
CA ASN A 274 28.86 -27.58 29.75
C ASN A 274 27.72 -27.37 30.74
N LEU A 275 26.81 -26.45 30.41
CA LEU A 275 25.63 -26.08 31.20
C LEU A 275 24.45 -27.02 30.91
N ASN A 276 24.65 -28.33 31.00
CA ASN A 276 23.70 -29.36 30.54
C ASN A 276 22.48 -29.64 31.44
N SER A 277 22.11 -28.73 32.35
CA SER A 277 20.94 -28.90 33.21
C SER A 277 20.28 -27.56 33.55
N HIS A 278 18.99 -27.63 33.93
CA HIS A 278 18.23 -26.49 34.46
C HIS A 278 19.01 -25.76 35.56
N GLU A 279 19.47 -26.48 36.58
CA GLU A 279 20.17 -25.92 37.73
C GLU A 279 21.47 -25.20 37.32
N LYS A 280 22.26 -25.81 36.43
CA LYS A 280 23.53 -25.23 35.97
C LYS A 280 23.32 -23.95 35.18
N LEU A 281 22.36 -23.95 34.24
CA LEU A 281 22.08 -22.76 33.42
C LEU A 281 21.46 -21.64 34.25
N THR A 282 20.52 -21.96 35.14
CA THR A 282 19.91 -20.97 36.04
C THR A 282 20.94 -20.35 36.97
N LYS A 283 21.80 -21.18 37.57
CA LYS A 283 22.90 -20.70 38.40
C LYS A 283 23.82 -19.79 37.59
N TRP A 284 24.32 -20.23 36.45
CA TRP A 284 25.20 -19.42 35.60
C TRP A 284 24.58 -18.07 35.21
N MET A 285 23.30 -18.04 34.87
CA MET A 285 22.62 -16.79 34.51
C MET A 285 22.44 -15.87 35.72
N ASN A 286 22.14 -16.41 36.91
CA ASN A 286 22.05 -15.62 38.13
C ASN A 286 23.43 -15.05 38.50
N ASP A 287 24.46 -15.90 38.51
CA ASP A 287 25.85 -15.51 38.79
C ASP A 287 26.28 -14.38 37.83
N LEU A 288 25.92 -14.43 36.54
CA LEU A 288 26.22 -13.36 35.57
C LEU A 288 25.67 -11.97 35.95
N TYR A 289 24.51 -11.89 36.60
CA TYR A 289 23.89 -10.62 37.01
C TYR A 289 24.05 -10.30 38.50
N GLN A 290 24.65 -11.21 39.29
CA GLN A 290 24.82 -11.08 40.74
C GLN A 290 26.29 -11.02 41.20
N ASP A 291 27.23 -11.60 40.44
CA ASP A 291 28.68 -11.62 40.74
C ASP A 291 29.50 -10.73 39.76
N ASP A 292 30.73 -10.37 40.14
CA ASP A 292 31.64 -9.50 39.37
C ASP A 292 32.35 -10.21 38.19
N THR A 293 31.98 -11.44 37.85
CA THR A 293 32.66 -12.23 36.79
C THR A 293 32.02 -12.00 35.44
N VAL A 294 32.55 -11.04 34.69
CA VAL A 294 32.12 -10.68 33.33
C VAL A 294 33.29 -10.72 32.35
N GLU A 295 33.01 -11.14 31.12
CA GLU A 295 34.01 -11.26 30.05
C GLU A 295 33.71 -10.27 28.92
N ILE A 296 34.71 -10.01 28.06
CA ILE A 296 34.47 -9.25 26.83
C ILE A 296 33.72 -10.14 25.84
N ILE A 297 32.51 -9.74 25.49
CA ILE A 297 31.66 -10.50 24.57
C ILE A 297 31.70 -9.95 23.15
N SER A 298 32.00 -8.64 22.99
CA SER A 298 32.03 -7.97 21.69
C SER A 298 32.85 -6.67 21.70
N TYR A 299 33.56 -6.41 20.59
CA TYR A 299 34.29 -5.20 20.28
C TYR A 299 33.59 -4.44 19.14
N ASN A 300 33.29 -3.17 19.36
CA ASN A 300 32.49 -2.33 18.48
C ASN A 300 33.22 -1.01 18.17
N ASN A 301 32.78 -0.34 17.11
CA ASN A 301 33.38 0.90 16.63
C ASN A 301 34.90 0.76 16.45
N LEU A 302 35.29 -0.26 15.68
CA LEU A 302 36.69 -0.60 15.44
C LEU A 302 37.31 0.40 14.48
N VAL A 303 38.41 1.01 14.91
CA VAL A 303 39.18 1.98 14.13
C VAL A 303 40.50 1.34 13.72
N PRO A 304 40.82 1.23 12.42
CA PRO A 304 42.13 0.74 11.99
C PRO A 304 43.24 1.61 12.58
N ILE A 305 44.29 1.00 13.13
CA ILE A 305 45.31 1.78 13.87
C ILE A 305 46.02 2.81 13.01
N TYR A 306 46.25 2.51 11.73
CA TYR A 306 46.85 3.48 10.80
C TYR A 306 45.96 4.70 10.53
N GLN A 307 44.63 4.58 10.71
CA GLN A 307 43.66 5.65 10.51
C GLN A 307 43.45 6.53 11.74
N LEU A 308 43.98 6.17 12.91
CA LEU A 308 43.97 7.02 14.11
C LEU A 308 44.71 8.35 13.89
N LYS A 309 45.37 8.53 12.73
CA LYS A 309 46.04 9.75 12.25
C LYS A 309 45.15 10.72 11.47
N SER A 310 43.93 10.35 11.04
CA SER A 310 43.11 11.17 10.11
C SER A 310 41.67 11.35 10.59
N ASP A 311 41.08 12.53 10.32
CA ASP A 311 39.70 12.88 10.69
C ASP A 311 38.61 12.09 9.93
N LYS A 312 38.98 11.25 8.96
CA LYS A 312 38.05 10.36 8.26
C LYS A 312 38.24 8.92 8.74
N ILE A 313 37.35 8.50 9.65
CA ILE A 313 37.35 7.17 10.24
C ILE A 313 36.39 6.27 9.44
N SER A 314 36.90 5.21 8.80
CA SER A 314 36.04 4.11 8.35
C SER A 314 35.88 3.13 9.51
N LEU A 315 34.66 2.97 10.02
CA LEU A 315 34.35 2.07 11.14
C LEU A 315 34.03 0.66 10.61
N VAL A 316 34.67 -0.36 11.19
CA VAL A 316 34.24 -1.77 11.03
C VAL A 316 33.16 -2.08 12.05
N ASN A 317 32.12 -2.80 11.61
CA ASN A 317 30.80 -2.83 12.27
C ASN A 317 30.77 -3.55 13.64
N GLU A 318 31.46 -4.68 13.84
CA GLU A 318 31.56 -5.40 15.13
C GLU A 318 32.43 -6.67 14.98
N ILE A 319 33.22 -7.04 16.00
CA ILE A 319 33.93 -8.34 16.06
C ILE A 319 33.72 -8.96 17.45
N GLN A 320 33.62 -10.29 17.52
CA GLN A 320 33.38 -11.03 18.75
C GLN A 320 34.46 -12.09 18.98
N PRO A 321 34.97 -12.26 20.22
CA PRO A 321 35.84 -13.38 20.55
C PRO A 321 35.19 -14.73 20.21
N GLY A 322 35.92 -15.60 19.51
CA GLY A 322 35.48 -16.95 19.13
C GLY A 322 34.47 -17.05 17.98
N VAL A 323 34.13 -15.95 17.32
CA VAL A 323 33.17 -15.91 16.20
C VAL A 323 33.83 -15.30 14.96
N ALA A 324 34.26 -16.16 14.05
CA ALA A 324 34.86 -15.80 12.78
C ALA A 324 33.83 -15.39 11.73
N ASN A 325 32.66 -16.01 11.73
CA ASN A 325 31.56 -15.60 10.85
C ASN A 325 30.21 -16.06 11.42
N PHE A 326 29.14 -15.45 10.93
CA PHE A 326 27.77 -15.78 11.28
C PHE A 326 26.85 -15.45 10.11
N LYS A 327 25.70 -16.12 10.04
CA LYS A 327 24.71 -15.90 8.98
C LYS A 327 23.80 -14.70 9.27
N GLU A 328 23.25 -14.63 10.47
CA GLU A 328 22.31 -13.58 10.90
C GLU A 328 22.59 -13.13 12.33
N LYS A 329 22.34 -11.84 12.61
CA LYS A 329 22.35 -11.23 13.94
C LYS A 329 20.93 -10.78 14.29
N LEU A 330 20.40 -11.26 15.41
CA LEU A 330 19.05 -10.98 15.92
C LEU A 330 19.11 -10.56 17.39
N THR A 331 18.05 -9.93 17.90
CA THR A 331 17.83 -9.85 19.35
C THR A 331 17.21 -11.16 19.84
N LEU A 332 17.36 -11.49 21.14
CA LEU A 332 16.71 -12.66 21.75
C LEU A 332 15.20 -12.67 21.47
N GLU A 333 14.55 -11.52 21.63
CA GLU A 333 13.12 -11.35 21.35
C GLU A 333 12.77 -11.67 19.88
N ASN A 334 13.53 -11.14 18.92
CA ASN A 334 13.30 -11.40 17.50
C ASN A 334 13.56 -12.86 17.14
N TRP A 335 14.56 -13.50 17.75
CA TRP A 335 14.81 -14.93 17.57
C TRP A 335 13.64 -15.78 18.08
N VAL A 336 13.07 -15.45 19.25
CA VAL A 336 11.87 -16.11 19.78
C VAL A 336 10.69 -15.96 18.83
N LYS A 337 10.41 -14.73 18.37
CA LYS A 337 9.30 -14.43 17.45
C LYS A 337 9.45 -15.18 16.13
N ASN A 338 10.66 -15.16 15.54
CA ASN A 338 10.95 -15.81 14.28
C ASN A 338 10.75 -17.33 14.38
N THR A 339 11.22 -17.95 15.47
CA THR A 339 11.11 -19.40 15.67
C THR A 339 9.64 -19.85 15.75
N LYS A 340 8.82 -19.15 16.57
CA LYS A 340 7.37 -19.40 16.66
C LYS A 340 6.67 -19.21 15.32
N TYR A 341 6.99 -18.13 14.61
CA TYR A 341 6.38 -17.83 13.32
C TYR A 341 6.73 -18.85 12.24
N ILE A 342 8.00 -19.23 12.07
CA ILE A 342 8.43 -20.25 11.09
C ILE A 342 7.67 -21.57 11.28
N ARG A 343 7.44 -21.96 12.54
CA ARG A 343 6.63 -23.14 12.88
C ARG A 343 5.19 -22.96 12.40
N TRP A 344 4.53 -21.87 12.80
CA TRP A 344 3.15 -21.58 12.43
C TRP A 344 2.94 -21.43 10.92
N VAL A 345 3.92 -20.91 10.19
CA VAL A 345 3.89 -20.87 8.72
C VAL A 345 3.81 -22.28 8.13
N LYS A 346 4.49 -23.26 8.73
CA LYS A 346 4.42 -24.66 8.30
C LYS A 346 3.13 -25.34 8.74
N GLU A 347 2.74 -25.16 10.00
CA GLU A 347 1.56 -25.79 10.60
C GLU A 347 0.25 -25.27 10.00
N PHE A 348 0.14 -23.95 9.89
CA PHE A 348 -1.07 -23.25 9.46
C PHE A 348 -1.02 -22.73 8.02
N GLN A 349 0.08 -22.97 7.30
CA GLN A 349 0.24 -22.62 5.88
C GLN A 349 0.03 -21.12 5.60
N LEU A 350 0.51 -20.23 6.49
CA LEU A 350 0.19 -18.79 6.49
C LEU A 350 0.63 -18.01 5.24
N HIS A 351 1.48 -18.58 4.38
CA HIS A 351 1.94 -17.99 3.12
C HIS A 351 1.02 -18.30 1.93
N ARG A 352 -0.06 -19.05 2.17
CA ARG A 352 -0.99 -19.53 1.17
C ARG A 352 -2.24 -18.65 1.16
N GLY A 353 -2.72 -18.34 -0.04
CA GLY A 353 -3.95 -17.60 -0.19
C GLY A 353 -5.17 -18.46 0.17
N LEU A 354 -6.27 -17.81 0.50
CA LEU A 354 -7.56 -18.43 0.77
C LEU A 354 -8.41 -18.39 -0.50
N ILE A 355 -9.03 -19.53 -0.82
CA ILE A 355 -9.88 -19.73 -2.01
C ILE A 355 -11.32 -19.92 -1.55
N VAL A 356 -12.22 -19.20 -2.18
CA VAL A 356 -13.67 -19.43 -2.09
C VAL A 356 -14.05 -20.26 -3.30
N ASP A 357 -14.35 -21.55 -3.11
CA ASP A 357 -14.72 -22.40 -4.25
C ASP A 357 -16.15 -22.13 -4.73
N LYS A 358 -16.50 -22.69 -5.90
CA LYS A 358 -17.85 -22.55 -6.50
C LYS A 358 -18.97 -23.17 -5.67
N LYS A 359 -18.65 -23.98 -4.66
CA LYS A 359 -19.62 -24.59 -3.74
C LYS A 359 -19.70 -23.82 -2.42
N LEU A 360 -19.15 -22.60 -2.38
CA LEU A 360 -19.03 -21.78 -1.16
C LEU A 360 -18.37 -22.56 -0.04
N LYS A 361 -17.16 -23.06 -0.31
CA LYS A 361 -16.27 -23.59 0.73
C LYS A 361 -14.94 -22.86 0.71
N LEU A 362 -14.49 -22.47 1.91
CA LEU A 362 -13.15 -21.92 2.10
C LEU A 362 -12.12 -23.05 2.00
N ARG A 363 -11.06 -22.81 1.23
CA ARG A 363 -9.91 -23.72 1.14
C ARG A 363 -8.63 -22.92 1.19
N ILE A 364 -7.61 -23.50 1.80
CA ILE A 364 -6.24 -22.97 1.70
C ILE A 364 -5.67 -23.40 0.35
N SER A 365 -4.98 -22.50 -0.33
CA SER A 365 -4.34 -22.78 -1.62
C SER A 365 -3.32 -23.91 -1.51
N LYS A 366 -2.96 -24.50 -2.65
CA LYS A 366 -1.91 -25.53 -2.69
C LYS A 366 -0.51 -24.92 -2.79
N GLU A 367 -0.44 -23.73 -3.34
CA GLU A 367 0.79 -23.05 -3.74
C GLU A 367 1.01 -21.78 -2.92
N ASN A 368 2.28 -21.44 -2.70
CA ASN A 368 2.66 -20.27 -1.93
C ASN A 368 2.38 -19.02 -2.77
N ALA A 369 1.52 -18.16 -2.25
CA ALA A 369 1.10 -16.95 -2.94
C ALA A 369 1.99 -15.75 -2.59
N ILE A 370 2.52 -15.73 -1.36
CA ILE A 370 3.36 -14.65 -0.85
C ILE A 370 4.72 -15.14 -0.36
N ASP A 371 5.70 -14.25 -0.48
CA ASP A 371 6.96 -14.28 0.23
C ASP A 371 7.03 -13.09 1.20
N LEU A 372 7.77 -13.26 2.29
CA LEU A 372 7.96 -12.21 3.29
C LEU A 372 9.26 -11.46 3.04
N ILE A 373 9.20 -10.14 3.19
CA ILE A 373 10.38 -9.27 3.18
C ILE A 373 10.98 -9.18 4.59
N ASN A 374 10.12 -9.13 5.62
CA ASN A 374 10.52 -9.01 7.03
C ASN A 374 9.77 -10.01 7.91
N ILE A 375 10.32 -10.30 9.09
CA ILE A 375 9.66 -11.13 10.11
C ILE A 375 8.39 -10.40 10.58
N PRO A 376 7.21 -11.05 10.57
CA PRO A 376 5.97 -10.42 10.99
C PRO A 376 5.91 -10.22 12.49
N ASN A 377 5.07 -9.27 12.91
CA ASN A 377 4.90 -9.01 14.32
C ASN A 377 4.02 -10.07 14.96
N VAL A 378 4.56 -10.78 15.95
CA VAL A 378 3.87 -11.79 16.73
C VAL A 378 3.71 -11.28 18.15
N ASN A 379 2.46 -11.03 18.54
CA ASN A 379 2.11 -10.55 19.87
C ASN A 379 1.37 -11.67 20.63
N SER A 380 1.67 -11.85 21.91
CA SER A 380 0.82 -12.65 22.80
C SER A 380 -0.48 -11.90 23.12
N SER A 381 -1.56 -12.64 23.33
CA SER A 381 -2.88 -12.15 23.74
C SER A 381 -3.43 -13.15 24.75
N ASP A 382 -4.16 -12.69 25.77
CA ASP A 382 -4.86 -13.56 26.72
C ASP A 382 -6.35 -13.19 26.80
N LYS A 383 -6.90 -12.77 25.65
CA LYS A 383 -8.27 -12.27 25.55
C LYS A 383 -9.26 -13.41 25.35
N PHE A 384 -10.35 -13.37 26.11
CA PHE A 384 -11.51 -14.21 25.89
C PHE A 384 -12.64 -13.35 25.34
N CYS A 385 -13.14 -13.69 24.16
CA CYS A 385 -14.24 -12.95 23.55
C CYS A 385 -15.34 -13.87 23.05
N LEU A 386 -16.56 -13.39 23.22
CA LEU A 386 -17.76 -13.94 22.63
C LEU A 386 -18.20 -13.06 21.46
N ARG A 387 -18.43 -13.66 20.29
CA ARG A 387 -18.89 -12.98 19.08
C ARG A 387 -20.20 -13.60 18.63
N ILE A 388 -21.23 -12.78 18.47
CA ILE A 388 -22.53 -13.17 17.93
C ILE A 388 -22.69 -12.45 16.60
N VAL A 389 -22.84 -13.19 15.50
CA VAL A 389 -22.88 -12.61 14.15
C VAL A 389 -24.02 -13.21 13.35
N LYS A 390 -24.90 -12.35 12.85
CA LYS A 390 -25.94 -12.74 11.90
C LYS A 390 -25.40 -12.60 10.47
N PRO A 391 -25.40 -13.66 9.66
CA PRO A 391 -25.01 -13.55 8.25
C PRO A 391 -26.05 -12.75 7.46
N THR A 392 -25.59 -11.98 6.47
CA THR A 392 -26.48 -11.23 5.57
C THR A 392 -26.60 -11.87 4.19
N THR A 393 -25.55 -12.55 3.73
CA THR A 393 -25.54 -13.33 2.50
C THR A 393 -25.07 -14.76 2.74
N THR A 394 -25.28 -15.63 1.75
CA THR A 394 -24.76 -17.00 1.79
C THR A 394 -23.22 -17.02 1.82
N LEU A 395 -22.57 -16.04 1.19
CA LEU A 395 -21.12 -15.87 1.27
C LEU A 395 -20.68 -15.47 2.69
N ASP A 396 -21.37 -14.52 3.33
CA ASP A 396 -21.07 -14.11 4.71
C ASP A 396 -21.19 -15.29 5.68
N ASP A 397 -22.25 -16.10 5.52
CA ASP A 397 -22.48 -17.27 6.34
C ASP A 397 -21.29 -18.24 6.31
N MET A 398 -20.81 -18.55 5.10
CA MET A 398 -19.63 -19.39 4.89
C MET A 398 -18.37 -18.78 5.50
N LEU A 399 -18.15 -17.48 5.33
CA LEU A 399 -16.98 -16.78 5.85
C LEU A 399 -16.97 -16.81 7.39
N ILE A 400 -18.10 -16.50 8.02
CA ILE A 400 -18.27 -16.52 9.48
C ILE A 400 -18.03 -17.93 10.03
N ASP A 401 -18.59 -18.96 9.40
CA ASP A 401 -18.41 -20.36 9.82
C ASP A 401 -16.93 -20.82 9.75
N ASN A 402 -16.14 -20.19 8.88
CA ASN A 402 -14.69 -20.39 8.74
C ASN A 402 -13.85 -19.33 9.47
N ASN A 403 -14.45 -18.57 10.40
CA ASN A 403 -13.78 -17.53 11.19
C ASN A 403 -13.11 -16.41 10.37
N VAL A 404 -13.63 -16.10 9.19
CA VAL A 404 -13.16 -15.03 8.31
C VAL A 404 -14.03 -13.80 8.50
N PHE A 405 -13.43 -12.68 8.94
CA PHE A 405 -14.14 -11.42 9.14
C PHE A 405 -13.45 -10.28 8.40
N SER A 406 -14.27 -9.51 7.68
CA SER A 406 -13.85 -8.30 6.98
C SER A 406 -14.64 -7.12 7.52
N ASP A 407 -13.96 -6.22 8.23
CA ASP A 407 -14.62 -5.03 8.79
C ASP A 407 -14.73 -3.89 7.75
N ASN A 408 -13.98 -3.96 6.64
CA ASN A 408 -13.78 -2.83 5.71
C ASN A 408 -13.92 -3.17 4.22
N GLU A 409 -13.94 -4.44 3.81
CA GLU A 409 -13.94 -4.84 2.40
C GLU A 409 -15.03 -5.88 2.09
N ASP A 410 -15.79 -5.63 1.03
CA ASP A 410 -16.76 -6.57 0.50
C ASP A 410 -16.04 -7.64 -0.36
N ILE A 411 -15.90 -8.84 0.19
CA ILE A 411 -15.21 -9.96 -0.46
C ILE A 411 -15.92 -10.36 -1.77
N SER A 412 -17.22 -10.16 -1.89
CA SER A 412 -17.96 -10.44 -3.14
C SER A 412 -17.47 -9.57 -4.30
N SER A 413 -16.90 -8.40 -4.00
CA SER A 413 -16.35 -7.47 -4.99
C SER A 413 -14.95 -7.86 -5.50
N PHE A 414 -14.30 -8.85 -4.87
CA PHE A 414 -12.93 -9.22 -5.21
C PHE A 414 -12.86 -9.83 -6.62
N PRO A 415 -11.82 -9.52 -7.40
CA PRO A 415 -11.65 -10.10 -8.73
C PRO A 415 -11.64 -11.63 -8.69
N PHE A 416 -12.25 -12.25 -9.71
CA PHE A 416 -12.26 -13.70 -9.93
C PHE A 416 -13.07 -14.52 -8.90
N ILE A 417 -13.78 -13.88 -7.97
CA ILE A 417 -14.80 -14.55 -7.16
C ILE A 417 -16.12 -14.56 -7.93
N LYS A 418 -16.64 -15.76 -8.22
CA LYS A 418 -17.92 -15.96 -8.94
C LYS A 418 -18.97 -16.52 -8.00
N VAL A 419 -19.63 -15.63 -7.25
CA VAL A 419 -20.72 -15.99 -6.35
C VAL A 419 -21.98 -15.25 -6.78
N SER A 420 -23.07 -15.99 -7.02
CA SER A 420 -24.41 -15.43 -7.05
C SER A 420 -24.85 -15.27 -5.60
N ASP A 421 -24.78 -14.05 -5.08
CA ASP A 421 -25.05 -13.77 -3.68
C ASP A 421 -26.57 -13.73 -3.44
N ASP A 422 -27.16 -14.91 -3.22
CA ASP A 422 -28.53 -15.02 -2.75
C ASP A 422 -28.58 -14.60 -1.27
N LEU A 423 -29.62 -13.85 -0.88
CA LEU A 423 -29.88 -13.49 0.51
C LEU A 423 -29.93 -14.75 1.36
N SER A 424 -29.27 -14.75 2.52
CA SER A 424 -29.34 -15.89 3.44
C SER A 424 -30.79 -16.04 3.93
N HIS A 425 -31.47 -17.12 3.52
CA HIS A 425 -32.88 -17.36 3.85
C HIS A 425 -33.10 -17.90 5.27
N GLU A 426 -32.04 -18.13 6.04
CA GLU A 426 -32.11 -18.79 7.34
C GLU A 426 -32.05 -17.76 8.49
N ASP A 427 -33.03 -17.76 9.40
CA ASP A 427 -33.10 -16.85 10.54
C ASP A 427 -32.32 -17.37 11.76
N TYR A 428 -31.00 -17.43 11.62
CA TYR A 428 -30.11 -17.83 12.72
C TYR A 428 -28.90 -16.89 12.83
N ALA A 429 -28.20 -16.97 13.97
CA ALA A 429 -26.93 -16.28 14.21
C ALA A 429 -25.84 -17.26 14.66
N HIS A 430 -24.59 -16.98 14.30
CA HIS A 430 -23.42 -17.70 14.79
C HIS A 430 -23.03 -17.20 16.17
N PHE A 431 -22.84 -18.12 17.10
CA PHE A 431 -22.31 -17.88 18.44
C PHE A 431 -20.90 -18.46 18.54
N LEU A 432 -19.90 -17.59 18.63
CA LEU A 432 -18.49 -17.95 18.55
C LEU A 432 -17.77 -17.53 19.84
N VAL A 433 -17.27 -18.51 20.57
CA VAL A 433 -16.41 -18.31 21.75
C VAL A 433 -14.96 -18.43 21.31
N LYS A 434 -14.14 -17.43 21.62
CA LYS A 434 -12.74 -17.39 21.19
C LYS A 434 -11.83 -17.06 22.36
N CYS A 435 -10.80 -17.88 22.54
CA CYS A 435 -9.67 -17.57 23.40
C CYS A 435 -8.47 -17.24 22.52
N GLU A 436 -8.10 -15.97 22.48
CA GLU A 436 -6.92 -15.49 21.79
C GLU A 436 -5.66 -15.83 22.62
N GLN A 437 -4.63 -16.35 21.95
CA GLN A 437 -3.32 -16.65 22.54
C GLN A 437 -2.21 -15.86 21.84
N TYR A 438 -2.31 -15.76 20.51
CA TYR A 438 -1.35 -15.01 19.71
C TYR A 438 -2.04 -14.28 18.57
N LYS A 439 -1.49 -13.11 18.24
CA LYS A 439 -1.87 -12.33 17.06
C LYS A 439 -0.66 -12.19 16.15
N VAL A 440 -0.78 -12.73 14.94
CA VAL A 440 0.20 -12.60 13.86
C VAL A 440 -0.24 -11.47 12.95
N LEU A 441 0.58 -10.44 12.82
CA LEU A 441 0.31 -9.26 12.01
C LEU A 441 1.27 -9.20 10.82
N LEU A 442 0.70 -9.25 9.62
CA LEU A 442 1.37 -9.07 8.34
C LEU A 442 1.13 -7.63 7.87
N ASN A 443 2.20 -6.89 7.61
CA ASN A 443 2.08 -5.57 6.98
C ASN A 443 2.08 -5.72 5.45
N ARG A 444 1.26 -4.95 4.72
CA ARG A 444 1.26 -4.91 3.25
C ARG A 444 2.67 -4.62 2.71
N ASP A 445 3.43 -3.74 3.36
CA ASP A 445 4.80 -3.40 2.93
C ASP A 445 5.82 -4.52 3.15
N ASN A 446 5.47 -5.51 3.99
CA ASN A 446 6.36 -6.62 4.36
C ASN A 446 6.03 -7.92 3.60
N ILE A 447 5.01 -7.91 2.73
CA ILE A 447 4.62 -9.05 1.90
C ILE A 447 4.83 -8.71 0.43
N LYS A 448 5.30 -9.69 -0.34
CA LYS A 448 5.41 -9.60 -1.80
C LYS A 448 4.85 -10.87 -2.44
N PRO A 449 4.39 -10.81 -3.69
CA PRO A 449 3.97 -12.01 -4.41
C PRO A 449 5.17 -12.94 -4.57
N SER A 450 4.93 -14.25 -4.48
CA SER A 450 6.00 -15.22 -4.72
C SER A 450 6.47 -15.16 -6.17
N GLU A 451 7.77 -15.42 -6.42
CA GLU A 451 8.32 -15.36 -7.78
C GLU A 451 7.56 -16.29 -8.76
N LYS A 452 7.14 -17.46 -8.28
CA LYS A 452 6.35 -18.41 -9.09
C LYS A 452 4.97 -17.84 -9.43
N PHE A 453 4.29 -17.21 -8.47
CA PHE A 453 2.99 -16.56 -8.70
C PHE A 453 3.13 -15.42 -9.71
N LYS A 454 4.13 -14.55 -9.53
CA LYS A 454 4.44 -13.44 -10.44
C LYS A 454 4.65 -13.92 -11.88
N LEU A 455 5.53 -14.90 -12.09
CA LEU A 455 5.85 -15.44 -13.43
C LEU A 455 4.64 -16.08 -14.11
N ILE A 456 3.77 -16.74 -13.36
CA ILE A 456 2.57 -17.38 -13.92
C ILE A 456 1.52 -16.34 -14.30
N ILE A 457 1.36 -15.26 -13.52
CA ILE A 457 0.53 -14.11 -13.90
C ILE A 457 1.04 -13.50 -15.21
N GLU A 458 2.35 -13.24 -15.36
CA GLU A 458 2.91 -12.71 -16.61
C GLU A 458 2.64 -13.61 -17.83
N ARG A 459 2.69 -14.93 -17.64
CA ARG A 459 2.36 -15.89 -18.71
C ARG A 459 0.87 -15.85 -19.07
N ALA A 460 -0.02 -15.72 -18.09
CA ALA A 460 -1.46 -15.58 -18.33
C ALA A 460 -1.78 -14.26 -19.04
N LEU A 461 -1.12 -13.16 -18.66
CA LEU A 461 -1.24 -11.87 -19.33
C LEU A 461 -0.83 -11.96 -20.81
N LYS A 462 0.20 -12.74 -21.14
CA LYS A 462 0.62 -12.96 -22.54
C LYS A 462 -0.30 -13.91 -23.32
N ASN A 463 -1.28 -14.54 -22.68
CA ASN A 463 -2.17 -15.50 -23.33
C ASN A 463 -3.29 -14.81 -24.13
N MET A 464 -3.83 -15.51 -25.14
CA MET A 464 -4.99 -15.07 -25.92
C MET A 464 -6.32 -15.15 -25.16
N LYS A 465 -6.45 -16.02 -24.15
CA LYS A 465 -7.63 -16.11 -23.27
C LYS A 465 -7.29 -15.71 -21.82
N PRO A 466 -6.79 -14.49 -21.58
CA PRO A 466 -6.15 -14.13 -20.32
C PRO A 466 -7.09 -14.25 -19.11
N HIS A 467 -8.38 -13.93 -19.26
CA HIS A 467 -9.35 -14.01 -18.16
C HIS A 467 -9.51 -15.44 -17.62
N ILE A 468 -9.55 -16.45 -18.49
CA ILE A 468 -9.66 -17.86 -18.08
C ILE A 468 -8.40 -18.29 -17.32
N PHE A 469 -7.22 -17.98 -17.85
CA PHE A 469 -5.97 -18.33 -17.18
C PHE A 469 -5.80 -17.61 -15.85
N LEU A 470 -6.15 -16.32 -15.77
CA LEU A 470 -6.13 -15.59 -14.51
C LEU A 470 -7.10 -16.20 -13.49
N GLN A 471 -8.34 -16.51 -13.91
CA GLN A 471 -9.31 -17.21 -13.06
C GLN A 471 -8.72 -18.51 -12.50
N GLU A 472 -8.14 -19.37 -13.35
CA GLU A 472 -7.51 -20.63 -12.92
C GLU A 472 -6.33 -20.40 -11.96
N ILE A 473 -5.56 -19.32 -12.14
CA ILE A 473 -4.44 -18.98 -11.27
C ILE A 473 -4.95 -18.60 -9.88
N PHE A 474 -5.92 -17.70 -9.81
CA PHE A 474 -6.52 -17.26 -8.54
C PHE A 474 -7.27 -18.42 -7.85
N GLU A 475 -7.86 -19.36 -8.59
CA GLU A 475 -8.42 -20.61 -8.06
C GLU A 475 -7.36 -21.60 -7.53
N ASN A 476 -6.07 -21.44 -7.87
CA ASN A 476 -4.97 -22.29 -7.41
C ASN A 476 -4.10 -21.65 -6.30
N TYR A 477 -3.91 -20.33 -6.35
CA TYR A 477 -3.08 -19.57 -5.43
C TYR A 477 -3.86 -18.88 -4.30
N GLY A 478 -5.16 -18.64 -4.48
CA GLY A 478 -5.99 -17.91 -3.54
C GLY A 478 -6.65 -16.69 -4.15
N HIS A 479 -7.82 -16.33 -3.66
CA HIS A 479 -8.52 -15.10 -3.99
C HIS A 479 -8.08 -13.94 -3.08
N PHE A 480 -7.77 -14.24 -1.81
CA PHE A 480 -7.39 -13.24 -0.83
C PHE A 480 -6.41 -13.79 0.21
N ILE A 481 -5.81 -12.88 0.99
CA ILE A 481 -4.92 -13.22 2.08
C ILE A 481 -5.25 -12.39 3.33
N PRO A 482 -5.26 -13.00 4.53
CA PRO A 482 -5.45 -12.26 5.77
C PRO A 482 -4.17 -11.52 6.18
N LEU A 483 -4.30 -10.27 6.62
CA LEU A 483 -3.17 -9.53 7.19
C LEU A 483 -3.11 -9.63 8.73
N SER A 484 -4.17 -10.09 9.37
CA SER A 484 -4.21 -10.34 10.81
C SER A 484 -4.74 -11.75 11.06
N ILE A 485 -3.94 -12.59 11.69
CA ILE A 485 -4.28 -13.98 11.98
C ILE A 485 -4.22 -14.17 13.48
N ILE A 486 -5.34 -14.60 14.07
CA ILE A 486 -5.42 -14.86 15.51
C ILE A 486 -5.35 -16.37 15.72
N LEU A 487 -4.43 -16.77 16.59
CA LEU A 487 -4.21 -18.15 17.01
C LEU A 487 -4.69 -18.33 18.46
N GLY A 488 -5.28 -19.48 18.74
CA GLY A 488 -5.77 -19.83 20.07
C GLY A 488 -6.69 -21.04 20.03
N LYS A 489 -7.78 -21.01 20.79
CA LYS A 489 -8.86 -22.02 20.73
C LYS A 489 -10.21 -21.37 20.54
N SER A 490 -11.09 -22.01 19.76
CA SER A 490 -12.44 -21.52 19.52
C SER A 490 -13.50 -22.60 19.63
N LEU A 491 -14.72 -22.18 19.94
CA LEU A 491 -15.92 -23.01 19.97
C LEU A 491 -17.04 -22.25 19.26
N LYS A 492 -17.95 -22.98 18.62
CA LYS A 492 -19.08 -22.41 17.87
C LYS A 492 -20.40 -23.11 18.16
N ASN A 493 -21.50 -22.38 18.00
CA ASN A 493 -22.84 -22.93 17.86
C ASN A 493 -23.72 -21.99 17.00
N LYS A 494 -24.90 -22.44 16.57
CA LYS A 494 -25.91 -21.66 15.86
C LYS A 494 -27.11 -21.43 16.77
N ILE A 495 -27.64 -20.21 16.76
CA ILE A 495 -28.82 -19.80 17.55
C ILE A 495 -29.97 -19.48 16.59
N GLU A 496 -31.12 -20.11 16.76
CA GLU A 496 -32.35 -19.89 15.96
C GLU A 496 -33.15 -18.66 16.45
N ASN A 497 -33.93 -18.03 15.55
CA ASN A 497 -34.86 -16.91 15.81
C ASN A 497 -34.18 -15.60 16.28
N SER A 498 -33.55 -14.85 15.36
CA SER A 498 -32.66 -13.74 15.72
C SER A 498 -33.21 -12.35 15.38
N SER A 499 -33.79 -11.70 16.39
CA SER A 499 -33.88 -10.22 16.45
C SER A 499 -32.56 -9.57 16.90
N TYR A 500 -31.50 -10.37 17.07
CA TYR A 500 -30.23 -9.95 17.63
C TYR A 500 -29.36 -9.18 16.63
N ILE A 501 -28.77 -8.08 17.10
CA ILE A 501 -27.75 -7.30 16.39
C ILE A 501 -26.39 -7.98 16.60
N SER A 502 -25.55 -8.03 15.56
CA SER A 502 -24.17 -8.53 15.65
C SER A 502 -23.42 -7.82 16.79
N LYS A 503 -22.82 -8.59 17.71
CA LYS A 503 -22.19 -8.07 18.93
C LYS A 503 -20.89 -8.82 19.24
N ARG A 504 -19.90 -8.08 19.76
CA ARG A 504 -18.68 -8.63 20.35
C ARG A 504 -18.65 -8.28 21.84
N ILE A 505 -18.36 -9.26 22.69
CA ILE A 505 -18.31 -9.14 24.16
C ILE A 505 -16.95 -9.66 24.62
N GLU A 506 -16.22 -8.88 25.41
CA GLU A 506 -15.04 -9.37 26.12
C GLU A 506 -15.51 -10.02 27.44
N LEU A 507 -15.08 -11.25 27.71
CA LEU A 507 -15.51 -12.02 28.88
C LEU A 507 -14.73 -11.58 30.12
N GLU A 508 -15.47 -11.26 31.20
CA GLU A 508 -14.88 -10.83 32.46
C GLU A 508 -14.31 -12.03 33.24
N SER A 509 -13.31 -11.75 34.10
CA SER A 509 -12.77 -12.77 35.01
C SER A 509 -13.71 -12.97 36.21
N PRO A 510 -14.06 -14.22 36.60
CA PRO A 510 -13.61 -15.49 36.04
C PRO A 510 -14.37 -15.89 34.76
N VAL A 511 -13.60 -16.16 33.70
CA VAL A 511 -14.09 -16.40 32.32
C VAL A 511 -15.15 -17.50 32.25
N PHE A 512 -15.00 -18.57 33.02
CA PHE A 512 -15.93 -19.70 33.02
C PHE A 512 -17.35 -19.28 33.47
N GLU A 513 -17.47 -18.51 34.55
CA GLU A 513 -18.77 -18.06 35.06
C GLU A 513 -19.40 -17.02 34.12
N SER A 514 -18.60 -16.11 33.57
CA SER A 514 -19.05 -15.14 32.56
C SER A 514 -19.60 -15.83 31.31
N LEU A 515 -18.87 -16.83 30.78
CA LEU A 515 -19.31 -17.62 29.63
C LEU A 515 -20.60 -18.41 29.93
N LYS A 516 -20.66 -19.05 31.11
CA LYS A 516 -21.82 -19.84 31.54
C LYS A 516 -23.09 -19.00 31.64
N SER A 517 -22.98 -17.77 32.14
CA SER A 517 -24.10 -16.82 32.16
C SER A 517 -24.63 -16.55 30.76
N HIS A 518 -23.74 -16.25 29.80
CA HIS A 518 -24.15 -15.98 28.43
C HIS A 518 -24.73 -17.21 27.73
N LEU A 519 -24.19 -18.41 27.96
CA LEU A 519 -24.79 -19.63 27.41
C LEU A 519 -26.23 -19.84 27.89
N ALA A 520 -26.53 -19.49 29.15
CA ALA A 520 -27.89 -19.52 29.68
C ALA A 520 -28.79 -18.46 29.04
N ASP A 521 -28.30 -17.23 28.85
CA ASP A 521 -29.05 -16.13 28.21
C ASP A 521 -29.54 -16.51 26.81
N PHE A 522 -28.74 -17.25 26.05
CA PHE A 522 -29.05 -17.70 24.70
C PHE A 522 -29.59 -19.13 24.60
N SER A 523 -29.85 -19.80 25.74
CA SER A 523 -30.36 -21.18 25.80
C SER A 523 -29.51 -22.20 25.02
N ILE A 524 -28.18 -22.08 25.10
CA ILE A 524 -27.23 -22.91 24.35
C ILE A 524 -26.84 -24.14 25.18
N PRO A 525 -27.18 -25.37 24.76
CA PRO A 525 -26.94 -26.58 25.56
C PRO A 525 -25.50 -27.11 25.50
N CYS A 526 -24.83 -26.92 24.36
CA CYS A 526 -23.46 -27.36 24.13
C CYS A 526 -22.75 -26.46 23.12
N LEU A 527 -21.44 -26.59 23.00
CA LEU A 527 -20.66 -25.91 21.95
C LEU A 527 -19.88 -26.95 21.13
N LEU A 528 -19.62 -26.61 19.87
CA LEU A 528 -18.88 -27.46 18.95
C LEU A 528 -17.47 -26.91 18.73
N THR A 529 -16.51 -27.77 18.47
CA THR A 529 -15.20 -27.35 17.93
C THR A 529 -15.37 -26.78 16.51
N PRO A 530 -14.40 -26.02 15.96
CA PRO A 530 -14.56 -25.37 14.66
C PRO A 530 -14.77 -26.35 13.50
N LYS A 531 -14.25 -27.58 13.62
CA LYS A 531 -14.45 -28.66 12.65
C LYS A 531 -15.79 -29.39 12.83
N GLY A 532 -16.47 -29.20 13.96
CA GLY A 532 -17.74 -29.85 14.29
C GLY A 532 -17.61 -31.31 14.75
N ASP A 533 -16.38 -31.78 15.00
CA ASP A 533 -16.12 -33.19 15.31
C ASP A 533 -16.38 -33.54 16.79
N ASP A 534 -16.25 -32.56 17.69
CA ASP A 534 -16.38 -32.75 19.14
C ASP A 534 -17.43 -31.82 19.74
N ILE A 535 -18.29 -32.40 20.59
CA ILE A 535 -19.30 -31.69 21.38
C ILE A 535 -18.75 -31.45 22.79
N ILE A 536 -18.65 -30.17 23.18
CA ILE A 536 -18.27 -29.77 24.53
C ILE A 536 -19.54 -29.37 25.30
N GLU A 537 -19.91 -30.23 26.24
CA GLU A 537 -20.98 -29.99 27.20
C GLU A 537 -20.52 -29.04 28.33
N GLY A 538 -21.47 -28.38 28.99
CA GLY A 538 -21.19 -27.32 29.97
C GLY A 538 -20.32 -27.72 31.16
N ASN A 539 -20.27 -29.02 31.50
CA ASN A 539 -19.41 -29.60 32.54
C ASN A 539 -17.93 -29.74 32.12
N ARG A 540 -17.63 -29.79 30.81
CA ARG A 540 -16.27 -29.93 30.26
C ARG A 540 -15.66 -28.61 29.79
N LEU A 541 -16.44 -27.52 29.85
CA LEU A 541 -15.97 -26.16 29.51
C LEU A 541 -14.85 -25.68 30.42
N SER A 542 -14.87 -26.01 31.71
CA SER A 542 -13.82 -25.63 32.66
C SER A 542 -12.48 -26.29 32.33
N GLU A 543 -12.50 -27.57 31.95
CA GLU A 543 -11.32 -28.31 31.47
C GLU A 543 -10.79 -27.73 30.15
N TRP A 544 -11.69 -27.32 29.25
CA TRP A 544 -11.30 -26.69 27.98
C TRP A 544 -10.60 -25.34 28.19
N VAL A 545 -11.12 -24.50 29.10
CA VAL A 545 -10.49 -23.20 29.46
C VAL A 545 -9.13 -23.41 30.15
N GLN A 546 -8.91 -24.53 30.85
CA GLN A 546 -7.62 -24.81 31.52
C GLN A 546 -6.56 -25.40 30.57
N ASN A 547 -6.96 -26.09 29.49
CA ASN A 547 -6.07 -26.80 28.57
C ASN A 547 -5.70 -26.00 27.30
N ILE A 548 -5.64 -24.66 27.37
CA ILE A 548 -5.49 -23.80 26.19
C ILE A 548 -4.09 -23.89 25.55
N ASN A 549 -3.05 -24.11 26.35
CA ASN A 549 -1.66 -23.91 25.93
C ASN A 549 -1.08 -24.97 24.96
N ASN A 550 -1.73 -26.13 24.80
CA ASN A 550 -1.13 -27.27 24.11
C ASN A 550 -1.62 -27.49 22.66
N ASP A 551 -2.78 -26.94 22.26
CA ASP A 551 -3.33 -27.11 20.91
C ASP A 551 -3.79 -25.76 20.33
N LEU A 552 -2.90 -25.08 19.59
CA LEU A 552 -3.25 -23.85 18.90
C LEU A 552 -3.92 -24.16 17.56
N GLU A 553 -4.96 -23.40 17.23
CA GLU A 553 -5.60 -23.37 15.92
C GLU A 553 -5.78 -21.93 15.44
N ILE A 554 -6.09 -21.75 14.15
CA ILE A 554 -6.52 -20.44 13.65
C ILE A 554 -7.97 -20.22 14.06
N ILE A 555 -8.20 -19.20 14.88
CA ILE A 555 -9.53 -18.86 15.40
C ILE A 555 -10.11 -17.62 14.73
N GLU A 556 -9.29 -16.83 14.03
CA GLU A 556 -9.77 -15.67 13.29
C GLU A 556 -8.81 -15.24 12.17
N PHE A 557 -9.39 -14.98 11.00
CA PHE A 557 -8.77 -14.26 9.89
C PHE A 557 -9.40 -12.88 9.77
N ASN A 558 -8.57 -11.84 9.89
CA ASN A 558 -8.97 -10.44 9.88
C ASN A 558 -8.13 -9.62 8.89
N ASN A 559 -8.63 -8.42 8.57
CA ASN A 559 -7.97 -7.45 7.71
C ASN A 559 -7.54 -8.10 6.38
N ILE A 560 -8.52 -8.65 5.68
CA ILE A 560 -8.33 -9.44 4.48
C ILE A 560 -8.14 -8.50 3.30
N ILE A 561 -7.25 -8.89 2.39
CA ILE A 561 -7.00 -8.13 1.17
C ILE A 561 -7.05 -9.05 -0.05
N PRO A 562 -7.47 -8.57 -1.22
CA PRO A 562 -7.43 -9.35 -2.45
C PRO A 562 -5.98 -9.77 -2.73
N LEU A 563 -5.78 -11.02 -3.16
CA LEU A 563 -4.45 -11.45 -3.63
C LEU A 563 -4.06 -10.69 -4.91
N TYR A 564 -5.04 -10.11 -5.60
CA TYR A 564 -4.83 -9.16 -6.66
C TYR A 564 -4.01 -7.93 -6.22
N ASP A 565 -4.23 -7.42 -5.00
CA ASP A 565 -3.64 -6.16 -4.53
C ASP A 565 -2.13 -6.23 -4.28
N ILE A 566 -1.61 -7.42 -3.97
CA ILE A 566 -0.18 -7.63 -3.71
C ILE A 566 0.66 -7.62 -4.99
N LEU A 567 0.04 -7.71 -6.17
CA LEU A 567 0.75 -7.70 -7.45
C LEU A 567 1.41 -6.34 -7.72
N GLU A 568 2.40 -6.34 -8.62
CA GLU A 568 3.09 -5.13 -9.06
C GLU A 568 2.12 -4.18 -9.79
N VAL A 569 2.43 -2.88 -9.79
CA VAL A 569 1.55 -1.84 -10.32
C VAL A 569 1.24 -2.07 -11.81
N GLU A 570 2.24 -2.48 -12.58
CA GLU A 570 2.11 -2.78 -14.01
C GLU A 570 1.20 -4.01 -14.25
N GLN A 571 1.37 -5.07 -13.46
CA GLN A 571 0.55 -6.27 -13.57
C GLN A 571 -0.91 -5.97 -13.22
N LYS A 572 -1.15 -5.19 -12.16
CA LYS A 572 -2.49 -4.73 -11.78
C LYS A 572 -3.15 -3.94 -12.89
N LYS A 573 -2.44 -2.96 -13.47
CA LYS A 573 -2.93 -2.16 -14.60
C LYS A 573 -3.35 -3.05 -15.78
N GLU A 574 -2.55 -4.06 -16.14
CA GLU A 574 -2.90 -4.98 -17.24
C GLU A 574 -4.12 -5.85 -16.92
N ILE A 575 -4.21 -6.36 -15.69
CA ILE A 575 -5.37 -7.14 -15.24
C ILE A 575 -6.63 -6.27 -15.21
N ASP A 576 -6.57 -5.02 -14.76
CA ASP A 576 -7.70 -4.09 -14.78
C ASP A 576 -8.23 -3.86 -16.20
N ILE A 577 -7.33 -3.76 -17.19
CA ILE A 577 -7.70 -3.67 -18.60
C ILE A 577 -8.42 -4.94 -19.05
N ILE A 578 -7.96 -6.12 -18.62
CA ILE A 578 -8.59 -7.42 -18.93
C ILE A 578 -9.96 -7.57 -18.29
N LEU A 579 -10.11 -7.15 -17.02
CA LEU A 579 -11.38 -7.21 -16.30
C LEU A 579 -12.46 -6.31 -16.91
N ASN A 580 -12.06 -5.28 -17.67
CA ASN A 580 -12.92 -4.42 -18.50
C ASN A 580 -14.27 -4.04 -17.84
N LYS A 581 -14.24 -3.57 -16.59
CA LYS A 581 -15.44 -3.29 -15.76
C LYS A 581 -16.48 -2.35 -16.41
N ARG A 582 -16.10 -1.61 -17.46
CA ARG A 582 -16.97 -0.63 -18.15
C ARG A 582 -17.78 -1.23 -19.32
N ASN A 583 -17.66 -2.53 -19.64
CA ASN A 583 -18.35 -3.17 -20.77
C ASN A 583 -18.19 -2.44 -22.12
N ASN A 584 -16.99 -1.95 -22.41
CA ASN A 584 -16.69 -1.24 -23.66
C ASN A 584 -16.04 -2.17 -24.71
N PHE A 585 -16.23 -1.83 -26.00
CA PHE A 585 -15.56 -2.48 -27.12
C PHE A 585 -14.03 -2.31 -27.04
N ARG A 586 -13.29 -3.36 -27.40
CA ARG A 586 -11.82 -3.39 -27.44
C ARG A 586 -11.32 -4.10 -28.69
N ILE A 587 -10.04 -3.90 -29.01
CA ILE A 587 -9.35 -4.72 -30.02
C ILE A 587 -9.10 -6.11 -29.41
N ILE A 588 -9.84 -7.09 -29.88
CA ILE A 588 -9.80 -8.47 -29.39
C ILE A 588 -8.59 -9.22 -29.95
N MET A 589 -8.33 -9.05 -31.24
CA MET A 589 -7.28 -9.77 -31.96
C MET A 589 -6.99 -9.06 -33.26
N THR A 590 -5.78 -9.22 -33.77
CA THR A 590 -5.32 -8.61 -35.02
C THR A 590 -4.52 -9.61 -35.83
N GLY A 591 -4.47 -9.44 -37.15
CA GLY A 591 -3.69 -10.32 -38.01
C GLY A 591 -3.47 -9.78 -39.42
N SER A 592 -2.74 -10.56 -40.19
CA SER A 592 -2.40 -10.25 -41.59
C SER A 592 -2.60 -11.47 -42.49
N ILE A 593 -2.95 -11.25 -43.75
CA ILE A 593 -3.16 -12.29 -44.75
C ILE A 593 -2.45 -11.90 -46.04
N ASP A 594 -1.49 -12.72 -46.48
CA ASP A 594 -0.82 -12.50 -47.77
C ASP A 594 -1.76 -12.77 -48.94
N LEU A 595 -1.72 -11.90 -49.94
CA LEU A 595 -2.57 -12.00 -51.13
C LEU A 595 -1.86 -12.65 -52.31
N LYS A 596 -2.61 -13.42 -53.10
CA LYS A 596 -2.20 -13.97 -54.39
C LYS A 596 -3.05 -13.35 -55.50
N ASP A 597 -2.51 -13.28 -56.72
CA ASP A 597 -3.24 -12.74 -57.89
C ASP A 597 -4.58 -13.46 -58.15
N SER A 598 -4.67 -14.74 -57.75
CA SER A 598 -5.89 -15.54 -57.86
C SER A 598 -7.04 -15.11 -56.95
N ASP A 599 -6.79 -14.19 -56.03
CA ASP A 599 -7.72 -13.84 -54.93
C ASP A 599 -8.60 -12.64 -55.28
N ILE A 600 -8.28 -11.94 -56.38
CA ILE A 600 -9.13 -10.88 -56.94
C ILE A 600 -10.49 -11.49 -57.28
N THR A 601 -11.58 -10.89 -56.79
CA THR A 601 -12.98 -11.35 -56.93
C THR A 601 -13.37 -12.67 -56.24
N LYS A 602 -12.47 -13.29 -55.46
CA LYS A 602 -12.80 -14.46 -54.63
C LYS A 602 -13.11 -14.06 -53.18
N GLN A 603 -13.96 -14.86 -52.54
CA GLN A 603 -14.19 -14.78 -51.11
C GLN A 603 -13.11 -15.61 -50.40
N LEU A 604 -12.28 -14.95 -49.60
CA LEU A 604 -11.23 -15.56 -48.80
C LEU A 604 -11.79 -15.96 -47.43
N ILE A 605 -11.52 -17.18 -46.99
CA ILE A 605 -11.85 -17.65 -45.64
C ILE A 605 -10.63 -17.42 -44.75
N VAL A 606 -10.84 -16.74 -43.62
CA VAL A 606 -9.82 -16.37 -42.66
C VAL A 606 -10.09 -17.09 -41.35
N GLY A 607 -9.18 -17.96 -40.94
CA GLY A 607 -9.29 -18.67 -39.66
C GLY A 607 -8.95 -17.79 -38.46
N ILE A 608 -9.76 -17.90 -37.41
CA ILE A 608 -9.58 -17.28 -36.09
C ILE A 608 -8.95 -18.33 -35.16
N ARG A 609 -7.79 -18.02 -34.58
CA ARG A 609 -7.11 -18.92 -33.63
C ARG A 609 -6.58 -18.11 -32.43
N PRO A 610 -7.00 -18.44 -31.20
CA PRO A 610 -8.03 -19.42 -30.83
C PRO A 610 -9.45 -18.97 -31.27
N PRO A 611 -10.42 -19.89 -31.40
CA PRO A 611 -11.81 -19.55 -31.67
C PRO A 611 -12.42 -18.70 -30.53
N VAL A 612 -13.32 -17.81 -30.90
CA VAL A 612 -14.09 -16.96 -29.97
C VAL A 612 -15.36 -17.69 -29.49
N GLU A 613 -15.93 -17.27 -28.36
CA GLU A 613 -17.11 -17.97 -27.78
C GLU A 613 -18.42 -17.69 -28.52
N ASN A 614 -18.55 -16.55 -29.20
CA ASN A 614 -19.75 -16.17 -29.93
C ASN A 614 -19.44 -15.27 -31.14
N LYS A 615 -20.49 -14.90 -31.89
CA LYS A 615 -20.41 -14.14 -33.15
C LYS A 615 -20.54 -12.62 -32.97
N ASN A 616 -20.59 -12.10 -31.74
CA ASN A 616 -20.77 -10.67 -31.44
C ASN A 616 -19.43 -9.90 -31.57
N TYR A 617 -18.84 -9.96 -32.75
CA TYR A 617 -17.62 -9.24 -33.06
C TYR A 617 -17.69 -8.63 -34.45
N GLU A 618 -16.88 -7.61 -34.68
CA GLU A 618 -16.81 -6.89 -35.95
C GLU A 618 -15.37 -6.84 -36.44
N ILE A 619 -15.18 -7.06 -37.75
CA ILE A 619 -13.85 -7.00 -38.38
C ILE A 619 -13.71 -5.72 -39.18
N PHE A 620 -12.63 -4.98 -38.90
CA PHE A 620 -12.15 -3.87 -39.70
C PHE A 620 -10.80 -4.22 -40.30
N GLY A 621 -10.47 -3.67 -41.46
CA GLY A 621 -9.20 -3.98 -42.11
C GLY A 621 -8.92 -3.14 -43.34
N SER A 622 -7.68 -3.21 -43.80
CA SER A 622 -7.20 -2.48 -44.98
C SER A 622 -6.18 -3.32 -45.75
N ILE A 623 -5.99 -2.98 -47.02
CA ILE A 623 -4.99 -3.61 -47.88
C ILE A 623 -3.77 -2.71 -47.94
N VAL A 624 -2.61 -3.29 -47.66
CA VAL A 624 -1.33 -2.57 -47.57
C VAL A 624 -0.28 -3.31 -48.40
N SER A 625 0.62 -2.55 -49.04
CA SER A 625 1.76 -3.12 -49.75
C SER A 625 2.81 -3.68 -48.78
N LYS A 626 3.73 -4.50 -49.28
CA LYS A 626 4.95 -4.92 -48.55
C LYS A 626 5.80 -3.76 -48.02
N ASN A 627 5.68 -2.57 -48.61
CA ASN A 627 6.36 -1.34 -48.16
C ASN A 627 5.49 -0.49 -47.22
N ASN A 628 4.42 -1.06 -46.66
CA ASN A 628 3.49 -0.43 -45.72
C ASN A 628 2.70 0.77 -46.29
N SER A 629 2.60 0.89 -47.63
CA SER A 629 1.83 1.95 -48.28
C SER A 629 0.39 1.49 -48.55
N LYS A 630 -0.60 2.28 -48.12
CA LYS A 630 -2.03 2.02 -48.42
C LYS A 630 -2.35 2.33 -49.88
N LEU A 631 -3.13 1.44 -50.51
CA LEU A 631 -3.69 1.66 -51.83
C LEU A 631 -5.06 2.33 -51.73
N LYS A 632 -5.26 3.42 -52.48
CA LYS A 632 -6.54 4.17 -52.50
C LYS A 632 -7.64 3.51 -53.37
N ASP A 633 -7.26 2.61 -54.28
CA ASP A 633 -8.15 2.09 -55.33
C ASP A 633 -8.64 0.63 -55.08
N ILE A 634 -8.23 0.01 -53.97
CA ILE A 634 -8.61 -1.37 -53.61
C ILE A 634 -9.27 -1.38 -52.22
N PHE A 635 -10.43 -2.03 -52.13
CA PHE A 635 -11.23 -2.12 -50.92
C PHE A 635 -11.42 -3.58 -50.50
N VAL A 636 -11.43 -3.81 -49.18
CA VAL A 636 -11.77 -5.11 -48.58
C VAL A 636 -13.08 -4.97 -47.81
N THR A 637 -13.99 -5.91 -48.02
CA THR A 637 -15.22 -6.04 -47.24
C THR A 637 -15.19 -7.34 -46.46
N PHE A 638 -15.56 -7.29 -45.18
CA PHE A 638 -15.61 -8.45 -44.30
C PHE A 638 -17.06 -8.86 -44.05
N GLY A 639 -17.33 -10.16 -44.00
CA GLY A 639 -18.67 -10.71 -43.77
C GLY A 639 -18.64 -12.20 -43.43
N SER A 640 -19.81 -12.79 -43.20
CA SER A 640 -19.99 -14.18 -42.74
C SER A 640 -19.15 -14.50 -41.51
N TYR A 641 -19.67 -14.16 -40.33
CA TYR A 641 -19.00 -14.34 -39.04
C TYR A 641 -19.33 -15.69 -38.41
N GLU A 642 -18.30 -16.51 -38.21
CA GLU A 642 -18.34 -17.76 -37.45
C GLU A 642 -17.40 -17.69 -36.24
N ILE A 643 -17.49 -18.65 -35.33
CA ILE A 643 -16.69 -18.64 -34.09
C ILE A 643 -15.19 -18.88 -34.34
N ASP A 644 -14.85 -19.51 -35.45
CA ASP A 644 -13.49 -19.94 -35.81
C ASP A 644 -13.03 -19.39 -37.17
N GLN A 645 -13.88 -18.61 -37.87
CA GLN A 645 -13.53 -18.01 -39.14
C GLN A 645 -14.41 -16.81 -39.51
N PHE A 646 -13.91 -15.97 -40.41
CA PHE A 646 -14.69 -14.96 -41.11
C PHE A 646 -14.28 -14.91 -42.59
N THR A 647 -15.06 -14.22 -43.42
CA THR A 647 -14.72 -14.06 -44.84
C THR A 647 -14.30 -12.63 -45.19
N ALA A 648 -13.36 -12.51 -46.11
CA ALA A 648 -12.89 -11.26 -46.70
C ALA A 648 -13.09 -11.30 -48.22
N THR A 649 -13.64 -10.23 -48.80
CA THR A 649 -13.82 -10.10 -50.24
C THR A 649 -13.13 -8.83 -50.72
N ILE A 650 -12.30 -8.97 -51.75
CA ILE A 650 -11.49 -7.87 -52.30
C ILE A 650 -12.17 -7.33 -53.56
N ARG A 651 -12.25 -5.99 -53.66
CA ARG A 651 -12.81 -5.28 -54.81
C ARG A 651 -11.85 -4.21 -55.28
N THR A 652 -11.68 -4.13 -56.59
CA THR A 652 -10.80 -3.15 -57.24
C THR A 652 -11.52 -2.51 -58.42
N SER A 653 -11.29 -1.21 -58.62
CA SER A 653 -11.77 -0.46 -59.79
C SER A 653 -10.86 -0.63 -61.01
N LYS A 654 -9.63 -1.16 -60.83
CA LYS A 654 -8.62 -1.34 -61.89
C LYS A 654 -8.01 -2.75 -61.84
N LYS A 655 -7.56 -3.28 -62.98
CA LYS A 655 -6.73 -4.50 -63.00
C LYS A 655 -5.35 -4.18 -62.42
N ILE A 656 -5.08 -4.62 -61.20
CA ILE A 656 -3.83 -4.39 -60.45
C ILE A 656 -3.26 -5.77 -60.07
N ASN A 657 -1.94 -5.93 -60.18
CA ASN A 657 -1.22 -7.10 -59.65
C ASN A 657 -1.12 -6.97 -58.12
N ILE A 658 -1.63 -7.95 -57.37
CA ILE A 658 -1.76 -7.88 -55.91
C ILE A 658 -0.82 -8.83 -55.14
N LYS A 659 0.16 -9.48 -55.81
CA LYS A 659 1.12 -10.38 -55.17
C LYS A 659 2.01 -9.75 -54.07
N ASP A 660 2.16 -8.44 -54.09
CA ASP A 660 2.99 -7.70 -53.11
C ASP A 660 2.17 -6.99 -52.03
N TYR A 661 0.96 -7.49 -51.76
CA TYR A 661 0.03 -6.91 -50.80
C TYR A 661 -0.46 -7.94 -49.79
N TYR A 662 -0.87 -7.44 -48.62
CA TYR A 662 -1.53 -8.23 -47.59
C TYR A 662 -2.76 -7.47 -47.05
N ILE A 663 -3.75 -8.21 -46.56
CA ILE A 663 -4.86 -7.65 -45.79
C ILE A 663 -4.42 -7.58 -44.33
N LEU A 664 -4.43 -6.39 -43.75
CA LEU A 664 -4.40 -6.21 -42.30
C LEU A 664 -5.82 -6.18 -41.78
N TRP A 665 -6.06 -6.84 -40.65
CA TRP A 665 -7.36 -6.86 -40.01
C TRP A 665 -7.25 -6.74 -38.49
N MET A 666 -8.27 -6.15 -37.89
CA MET A 666 -8.52 -6.09 -36.46
C MET A 666 -9.94 -6.54 -36.16
N MET A 667 -10.08 -7.27 -35.07
CA MET A 667 -11.36 -7.71 -34.51
C MET A 667 -11.72 -6.82 -33.33
N ILE A 668 -12.91 -6.24 -33.37
CA ILE A 668 -13.48 -5.41 -32.32
C ILE A 668 -14.63 -6.16 -31.65
N GLY A 669 -14.67 -6.16 -30.32
CA GLY A 669 -15.71 -6.86 -29.56
C GLY A 669 -15.62 -6.57 -28.06
N ASN A 670 -16.51 -7.16 -27.28
CA ASN A 670 -16.43 -7.11 -25.81
C ASN A 670 -15.60 -8.30 -25.31
N PRO A 671 -14.43 -8.07 -24.65
CA PRO A 671 -13.59 -9.14 -24.11
C PRO A 671 -14.33 -10.13 -23.21
N SER A 672 -15.26 -9.65 -22.38
CA SER A 672 -16.01 -10.47 -21.42
C SER A 672 -16.98 -11.44 -22.11
N GLU A 673 -17.49 -11.09 -23.29
CA GLU A 673 -18.38 -11.95 -24.07
C GLU A 673 -17.62 -12.96 -24.93
N LEU A 674 -16.49 -12.56 -25.50
CA LEU A 674 -15.74 -13.36 -26.48
C LEU A 674 -14.69 -14.28 -25.83
N SER A 675 -14.37 -14.06 -24.55
CA SER A 675 -13.31 -14.73 -23.75
C SER A 675 -11.88 -14.64 -24.28
N VAL A 676 -11.70 -14.31 -25.56
CA VAL A 676 -10.43 -13.99 -26.20
C VAL A 676 -10.16 -12.50 -26.01
N PHE A 677 -8.93 -12.16 -25.61
CA PHE A 677 -8.43 -10.80 -25.59
C PHE A 677 -6.92 -10.84 -25.76
N GLY A 678 -6.47 -10.71 -27.01
CA GLY A 678 -5.07 -10.82 -27.38
C GLY A 678 -4.18 -9.84 -26.63
N PRO A 679 -2.92 -10.19 -26.34
CA PRO A 679 -2.00 -9.35 -25.55
C PRO A 679 -1.63 -8.05 -26.27
N ASN A 680 -1.60 -8.09 -27.59
CA ASN A 680 -1.27 -6.93 -28.41
C ASN A 680 -2.49 -6.00 -28.45
N ASN A 681 -2.25 -4.70 -28.27
CA ASN A 681 -3.24 -3.63 -28.43
C ASN A 681 -4.32 -3.48 -27.33
N ARG A 682 -4.22 -4.18 -26.20
CA ARG A 682 -5.22 -4.08 -25.10
C ARG A 682 -5.37 -2.66 -24.55
N GLU A 683 -4.27 -1.90 -24.51
CA GLU A 683 -4.26 -0.53 -24.02
C GLU A 683 -4.99 0.46 -24.95
N ILE A 684 -5.18 0.10 -26.23
CA ILE A 684 -5.86 0.95 -27.21
C ILE A 684 -7.34 1.05 -26.85
N GLN A 685 -7.83 2.28 -26.70
CA GLN A 685 -9.24 2.52 -26.51
C GLN A 685 -9.95 2.52 -27.87
N VAL A 686 -11.10 1.85 -27.91
CA VAL A 686 -11.90 1.74 -29.12
C VAL A 686 -13.25 2.36 -28.86
N GLU A 687 -13.62 3.27 -29.74
CA GLU A 687 -14.98 3.76 -29.87
C GLU A 687 -15.61 3.12 -31.12
N TYR A 688 -16.77 2.51 -30.93
CA TYR A 688 -17.51 1.86 -32.00
C TYR A 688 -18.88 2.50 -32.14
N VAL A 689 -19.15 3.07 -33.31
CA VAL A 689 -20.43 3.69 -33.67
C VAL A 689 -21.01 2.96 -34.87
N LYS A 690 -22.23 2.45 -34.75
CA LYS A 690 -22.97 1.83 -35.85
C LYS A 690 -24.23 2.66 -36.13
N GLN A 691 -24.40 3.13 -37.36
CA GLN A 691 -25.54 3.97 -37.76
C GLN A 691 -26.12 3.51 -39.10
N SER A 692 -27.44 3.64 -39.23
CA SER A 692 -28.15 3.43 -40.50
C SER A 692 -28.35 4.76 -41.22
N ILE A 693 -27.92 4.85 -42.47
CA ILE A 693 -28.01 6.06 -43.29
C ILE A 693 -28.90 5.79 -44.50
N LYS A 694 -29.87 6.67 -44.75
CA LYS A 694 -30.72 6.62 -45.94
C LYS A 694 -29.98 7.25 -47.12
N LEU A 695 -29.70 6.46 -48.15
CA LEU A 695 -28.96 6.95 -49.32
C LEU A 695 -29.78 7.93 -50.15
N GLN A 696 -29.20 9.10 -50.41
CA GLN A 696 -29.63 10.14 -51.35
C GLN A 696 -28.52 10.40 -52.38
N ARG A 697 -28.89 10.79 -53.61
CA ARG A 697 -27.93 10.97 -54.72
C ARG A 697 -26.92 12.08 -54.40
N ASN A 698 -25.63 11.76 -54.50
CA ASN A 698 -24.47 12.69 -54.45
C ASN A 698 -24.44 13.63 -53.23
N ASN A 699 -24.67 13.09 -52.02
CA ASN A 699 -24.55 13.86 -50.79
C ASN A 699 -23.32 13.46 -49.96
N SER A 700 -22.75 14.43 -49.26
CA SER A 700 -21.82 14.23 -48.14
C SER A 700 -22.62 13.92 -46.88
N TYR A 701 -22.21 12.90 -46.12
CA TYR A 701 -22.85 12.49 -44.87
C TYR A 701 -21.92 12.80 -43.70
N SER A 702 -22.48 13.28 -42.59
CA SER A 702 -21.77 13.44 -41.32
C SER A 702 -22.30 12.42 -40.33
N ILE A 703 -21.41 11.59 -39.78
CA ILE A 703 -21.73 10.66 -38.69
C ILE A 703 -21.19 11.25 -37.41
N THR A 704 -22.07 11.45 -36.43
CA THR A 704 -21.70 11.93 -35.10
C THR A 704 -20.98 10.83 -34.32
N THR A 705 -19.86 11.19 -33.72
CA THR A 705 -19.01 10.36 -32.85
C THR A 705 -18.79 11.08 -31.52
N HIS A 706 -18.07 10.47 -30.59
CA HIS A 706 -17.52 11.19 -29.44
C HIS A 706 -16.44 12.18 -29.91
N GLN A 707 -15.91 12.97 -28.97
CA GLN A 707 -14.94 14.01 -29.25
C GLN A 707 -13.65 13.43 -29.87
N LEU A 708 -13.43 13.77 -31.14
CA LEU A 708 -12.27 13.42 -31.94
C LEU A 708 -11.11 14.38 -31.66
N SER A 709 -9.89 13.88 -31.80
CA SER A 709 -8.66 14.67 -31.71
C SER A 709 -7.68 14.26 -32.80
N GLN A 710 -6.76 15.16 -33.12
CA GLN A 710 -5.67 14.87 -34.05
C GLN A 710 -4.86 13.65 -33.58
N GLY A 711 -4.46 12.79 -34.52
CA GLY A 711 -3.71 11.57 -34.25
C GLY A 711 -4.56 10.29 -34.12
N TYR A 712 -5.88 10.40 -33.99
CA TYR A 712 -6.77 9.23 -33.94
C TYR A 712 -6.78 8.50 -35.30
N ASP A 713 -6.96 7.18 -35.28
CA ASP A 713 -7.09 6.35 -36.48
C ASP A 713 -8.55 5.89 -36.64
N ILE A 714 -9.16 6.25 -37.77
CA ILE A 714 -10.57 5.95 -38.07
C ILE A 714 -10.70 4.92 -39.18
N SER A 715 -11.31 3.78 -38.85
CA SER A 715 -11.68 2.74 -39.80
C SER A 715 -13.18 2.76 -40.08
N ILE A 716 -13.55 2.75 -41.37
CA ILE A 716 -14.95 2.81 -41.81
C ILE A 716 -15.31 1.49 -42.47
N LYS A 717 -16.44 0.91 -42.08
CA LYS A 717 -17.01 -0.30 -42.66
C LYS A 717 -18.41 -0.02 -43.19
N CYS A 718 -18.65 -0.43 -44.44
CA CYS A 718 -19.97 -0.46 -45.06
C CYS A 718 -20.45 -1.92 -45.14
N PHE A 719 -21.66 -2.20 -44.66
CA PHE A 719 -22.24 -3.54 -44.75
C PHE A 719 -22.84 -3.84 -46.12
N LYS A 720 -22.93 -2.84 -47.00
CA LYS A 720 -23.34 -2.98 -48.40
C LYS A 720 -22.14 -2.80 -49.35
N PRO A 721 -22.24 -3.37 -50.57
CA PRO A 721 -21.21 -3.30 -51.62
C PRO A 721 -21.01 -1.90 -52.25
N ILE A 722 -20.92 -0.83 -51.46
CA ILE A 722 -20.93 0.57 -51.91
C ILE A 722 -19.60 1.25 -51.57
N GLU A 723 -19.06 2.03 -52.50
CA GLU A 723 -17.82 2.78 -52.31
C GLU A 723 -18.07 4.01 -51.43
N ILE A 724 -17.50 3.99 -50.23
CA ILE A 724 -17.53 5.11 -49.28
C ILE A 724 -16.12 5.66 -49.15
N LYS A 725 -15.97 6.98 -49.31
CA LYS A 725 -14.71 7.70 -49.15
C LYS A 725 -14.77 8.59 -47.92
N PHE A 726 -13.73 8.53 -47.10
CA PHE A 726 -13.52 9.52 -46.05
C PHE A 726 -13.30 10.89 -46.68
N ALA A 727 -14.12 11.88 -46.30
CA ALA A 727 -14.05 13.24 -46.79
C ALA A 727 -13.29 14.18 -45.83
N GLY A 728 -13.35 13.90 -44.53
CA GLY A 728 -12.64 14.64 -43.48
C GLY A 728 -13.32 14.48 -42.11
N TRP A 729 -12.87 15.22 -41.11
CA TRP A 729 -13.38 15.13 -39.73
C TRP A 729 -13.56 16.52 -39.09
N SER A 730 -14.44 16.61 -38.10
CA SER A 730 -14.58 17.77 -37.21
C SER A 730 -14.68 17.28 -35.77
N LYS A 731 -14.83 18.19 -34.79
CA LYS A 731 -14.69 17.86 -33.36
C LYS A 731 -15.47 16.62 -32.91
N ASN A 732 -16.70 16.42 -33.39
CA ASN A 732 -17.55 15.29 -33.01
C ASN A 732 -18.13 14.55 -34.23
N CYS A 733 -17.57 14.73 -35.43
CA CYS A 733 -18.15 14.13 -36.63
C CYS A 733 -17.09 13.61 -37.60
N VAL A 734 -17.43 12.49 -38.25
CA VAL A 734 -16.72 11.94 -39.40
C VAL A 734 -17.54 12.23 -40.65
N HIS A 735 -16.92 12.85 -41.66
CA HIS A 735 -17.57 13.19 -42.92
C HIS A 735 -17.21 12.17 -44.00
N LEU A 736 -18.22 11.69 -44.72
CA LEU A 736 -18.14 10.62 -45.72
C LEU A 736 -18.76 11.07 -47.04
N ASN A 737 -18.10 10.73 -48.14
CA ASN A 737 -18.61 10.89 -49.51
C ASN A 737 -18.95 9.52 -50.09
N ILE A 738 -20.17 9.34 -50.56
CA ILE A 738 -20.61 8.08 -51.15
C ILE A 738 -20.63 8.24 -52.67
N SER A 739 -19.80 7.45 -53.37
CA SER A 739 -19.71 7.47 -54.83
C SER A 739 -20.70 6.45 -55.39
N ASN A 740 -21.70 6.90 -56.15
CA ASN A 740 -22.82 6.06 -56.54
C ASN A 740 -22.47 5.13 -57.73
N PRO A 741 -22.49 3.79 -57.60
CA PRO A 741 -22.50 2.93 -58.78
C PRO A 741 -23.84 3.09 -59.49
N LYS A 742 -23.81 3.09 -60.83
CA LYS A 742 -24.94 3.39 -61.74
C LYS A 742 -26.18 2.47 -61.64
N SER A 743 -26.32 1.63 -60.60
CA SER A 743 -27.27 0.51 -60.58
C SER A 743 -28.07 0.32 -59.28
N ILE A 744 -28.34 1.36 -58.49
CA ILE A 744 -29.32 1.25 -57.39
C ILE A 744 -30.65 1.82 -57.88
N LYS A 745 -31.64 0.94 -58.09
CA LYS A 745 -33.03 1.34 -58.39
C LYS A 745 -33.54 2.19 -57.23
N SER A 746 -34.19 3.29 -57.58
CA SER A 746 -34.88 4.18 -56.65
C SER A 746 -35.96 3.40 -55.92
N ASP A 747 -35.69 2.97 -54.69
CA ASP A 747 -36.59 3.00 -53.54
C ASP A 747 -35.83 2.57 -52.27
N ILE A 748 -35.71 3.50 -51.32
CA ILE A 748 -35.46 3.32 -49.88
C ILE A 748 -34.47 2.20 -49.48
N ASP A 749 -33.20 2.36 -49.82
CA ASP A 749 -32.16 1.48 -49.28
C ASP A 749 -31.41 2.20 -48.15
N ASN A 750 -31.77 1.87 -46.91
CA ASN A 750 -30.96 2.20 -45.75
C ASN A 750 -29.67 1.37 -45.80
N VAL A 751 -28.54 1.98 -45.45
CA VAL A 751 -27.22 1.35 -45.40
C VAL A 751 -26.65 1.49 -44.01
N GLU A 752 -26.28 0.35 -43.42
CA GLU A 752 -25.54 0.34 -42.18
C GLU A 752 -24.07 0.68 -42.44
N ILE A 753 -23.56 1.62 -41.67
CA ILE A 753 -22.16 2.01 -41.64
C ILE A 753 -21.70 1.90 -40.19
N ALA A 754 -20.55 1.27 -40.00
CA ALA A 754 -19.85 1.25 -38.72
C ALA A 754 -18.55 2.05 -38.83
N ILE A 755 -18.31 2.87 -37.81
CA ILE A 755 -17.06 3.61 -37.61
C ILE A 755 -16.40 3.05 -36.36
N CYS A 756 -15.13 2.70 -36.50
CA CYS A 756 -14.24 2.38 -35.40
C CYS A 756 -13.20 3.49 -35.29
N VAL A 757 -13.14 4.13 -34.12
CA VAL A 757 -12.15 5.15 -33.79
C VAL A 757 -11.20 4.57 -32.76
N LEU A 758 -9.91 4.62 -33.07
CA LEU A 758 -8.84 4.17 -32.19
C LEU A 758 -8.18 5.38 -31.55
N ASN A 759 -8.12 5.38 -30.23
CA ASN A 759 -7.45 6.39 -29.43
C ASN A 759 -6.37 5.74 -28.56
N SER A 760 -5.12 6.15 -28.76
CA SER A 760 -4.01 5.92 -27.85
C SER A 760 -3.59 7.25 -27.24
N GLY A 761 -3.64 7.40 -25.92
CA GLY A 761 -3.45 8.68 -25.20
C GLY A 761 -2.13 9.45 -25.42
N HIS A 762 -1.25 9.03 -26.33
CA HIS A 762 -0.10 9.79 -26.82
C HIS A 762 0.15 9.51 -28.33
N GLU A 763 0.05 10.58 -29.12
CA GLU A 763 0.38 10.83 -30.53
C GLU A 763 0.13 9.84 -31.67
N LYS A 764 0.00 8.50 -31.54
CA LYS A 764 -0.26 7.65 -32.72
C LYS A 764 -1.07 6.37 -32.41
N SER A 765 -2.30 6.31 -32.91
CA SER A 765 -3.24 5.17 -32.83
C SER A 765 -2.85 3.98 -33.71
N TRP A 766 -1.62 3.50 -33.56
CA TRP A 766 -1.12 2.36 -34.32
C TRP A 766 -1.43 1.04 -33.64
N ILE A 767 -1.79 0.06 -34.45
CA ILE A 767 -2.03 -1.32 -34.06
C ILE A 767 -0.76 -2.12 -34.29
N ASP A 768 -0.34 -2.87 -33.27
CA ASP A 768 0.70 -3.88 -33.36
C ASP A 768 0.14 -5.15 -34.02
N ILE A 769 0.75 -5.54 -35.15
CA ILE A 769 0.55 -6.82 -35.79
C ILE A 769 1.93 -7.45 -35.97
N ASN A 770 2.20 -8.55 -35.26
CA ASN A 770 3.48 -9.27 -35.29
C ASN A 770 4.70 -8.36 -35.00
N ALA A 771 4.62 -7.55 -33.94
CA ALA A 771 5.65 -6.60 -33.50
C ALA A 771 5.91 -5.43 -34.47
N LYS A 772 4.99 -5.18 -35.41
CA LYS A 772 5.05 -4.06 -36.36
C LYS A 772 3.82 -3.18 -36.19
N LYS A 773 4.03 -1.86 -36.18
CA LYS A 773 2.98 -0.85 -35.98
C LYS A 773 2.34 -0.44 -37.31
N TYR A 774 1.02 -0.54 -37.39
CA TYR A 774 0.24 -0.19 -38.57
C TYR A 774 -0.91 0.76 -38.22
N SER A 775 -1.25 1.64 -39.16
CA SER A 775 -2.57 2.29 -39.17
C SER A 775 -3.51 1.45 -40.01
N ILE A 776 -4.70 1.13 -39.53
CA ILE A 776 -5.71 0.36 -40.30
C ILE A 776 -6.67 1.29 -41.04
N GLY A 777 -6.95 2.48 -40.55
CA GLY A 777 -7.87 3.44 -41.15
C GLY A 777 -7.22 4.74 -41.63
N CYS A 778 -7.91 5.86 -41.47
CA CYS A 778 -7.40 7.18 -41.81
C CYS A 778 -6.96 7.89 -40.54
N ILE A 779 -5.72 8.37 -40.51
CA ILE A 779 -5.21 9.18 -39.40
C ILE A 779 -5.82 10.58 -39.49
N LEU A 780 -6.39 11.05 -38.38
CA LEU A 780 -6.89 12.40 -38.24
C LEU A 780 -5.72 13.38 -38.15
N THR A 781 -5.69 14.34 -39.07
CA THR A 781 -4.65 15.36 -39.20
C THR A 781 -5.31 16.71 -39.45
N GLU A 782 -4.57 17.81 -39.29
CA GLU A 782 -5.09 19.14 -39.67
C GLU A 782 -5.50 19.19 -41.15
N ASN A 783 -4.75 18.51 -42.03
CA ASN A 783 -5.01 18.50 -43.47
C ASN A 783 -6.36 17.90 -43.87
N ASN A 784 -6.93 17.02 -43.05
CA ASN A 784 -8.24 16.43 -43.28
C ASN A 784 -9.28 16.89 -42.25
N TYR A 785 -8.95 17.90 -41.44
CA TYR A 785 -9.90 18.61 -40.60
C TYR A 785 -10.78 19.50 -41.49
N LEU A 786 -12.08 19.26 -41.44
CA LEU A 786 -13.07 20.08 -42.12
C LEU A 786 -13.56 21.12 -41.12
N ASP A 787 -13.08 22.34 -41.30
CA ASP A 787 -13.48 23.53 -40.56
C ASP A 787 -14.90 23.94 -41.00
N ILE A 788 -15.88 23.12 -40.66
CA ILE A 788 -17.31 23.39 -40.88
C ILE A 788 -17.86 24.27 -39.75
N VAL A 789 -17.09 24.46 -38.66
CA VAL A 789 -17.41 25.48 -37.66
C VAL A 789 -17.11 26.83 -38.28
N SER A 790 -18.16 27.54 -38.70
CA SER A 790 -17.95 28.88 -39.25
C SER A 790 -17.64 29.82 -38.11
N ASN A 791 -16.47 30.46 -38.13
CA ASN A 791 -16.20 31.61 -37.28
C ASN A 791 -17.39 32.58 -37.37
N ALA A 792 -18.01 32.88 -36.23
CA ALA A 792 -19.29 33.60 -36.19
C ALA A 792 -19.22 34.97 -36.90
N GLN A 793 -18.08 35.67 -36.76
CA GLN A 793 -17.87 36.95 -37.43
C GLN A 793 -17.69 36.81 -38.95
N LYS A 794 -17.01 35.75 -39.40
CA LYS A 794 -16.87 35.46 -40.83
C LYS A 794 -18.22 35.12 -41.46
N TYR A 795 -19.06 34.37 -40.75
CA TYR A 795 -20.42 34.06 -41.18
C TYR A 795 -21.23 35.35 -41.37
N LEU A 796 -21.25 36.24 -40.37
CA LEU A 796 -21.95 37.54 -40.48
C LEU A 796 -21.47 38.38 -41.66
N LYS A 797 -20.15 38.50 -41.87
CA LYS A 797 -19.58 39.26 -42.99
C LYS A 797 -19.89 38.64 -44.35
N THR A 798 -20.20 37.35 -44.41
CA THR A 798 -20.57 36.67 -45.65
C THR A 798 -22.07 36.78 -45.92
N THR A 799 -22.90 36.62 -44.89
CA THR A 799 -24.36 36.67 -45.00
C THR A 799 -24.90 38.09 -45.14
N TYR A 800 -24.27 39.06 -44.45
CA TYR A 800 -24.58 40.48 -44.52
C TYR A 800 -23.30 41.24 -44.88
N PRO A 801 -22.91 41.31 -46.17
CA PRO A 801 -21.61 41.85 -46.55
C PRO A 801 -21.43 43.33 -46.22
N THR A 802 -22.48 44.14 -46.35
CA THR A 802 -22.40 45.59 -46.20
C THR A 802 -22.90 46.08 -44.85
N LYS A 803 -22.31 47.18 -44.36
CA LYS A 803 -22.75 47.85 -43.12
C LYS A 803 -24.22 48.29 -43.20
N LYS A 804 -24.65 48.78 -44.37
CA LYS A 804 -26.02 49.25 -44.60
C LYS A 804 -27.06 48.13 -44.50
N GLU A 805 -26.70 46.89 -44.85
CA GLU A 805 -27.56 45.72 -44.64
C GLU A 805 -27.67 45.38 -43.15
N ARG A 806 -26.53 45.37 -42.44
CA ARG A 806 -26.50 45.10 -40.99
C ARG A 806 -27.28 46.13 -40.17
N GLU A 807 -27.20 47.41 -40.53
CA GLU A 807 -27.94 48.49 -39.86
C GLU A 807 -29.46 48.42 -40.10
N LYS A 808 -29.94 47.79 -41.18
CA LYS A 808 -31.38 47.66 -41.47
C LYS A 808 -32.04 46.50 -40.74
N GLU A 809 -31.26 45.54 -40.27
CA GLU A 809 -31.79 44.30 -39.71
C GLU A 809 -32.38 44.55 -38.32
N THR A 810 -33.66 44.18 -38.16
CA THR A 810 -34.39 44.29 -36.88
C THR A 810 -34.54 42.93 -36.19
N MET A 811 -34.37 41.81 -36.92
CA MET A 811 -34.43 40.46 -36.37
C MET A 811 -33.32 39.57 -36.95
N LEU A 812 -32.41 39.10 -36.09
CA LEU A 812 -31.31 38.22 -36.49
C LEU A 812 -31.50 36.81 -35.91
N VAL A 813 -31.69 35.81 -36.78
CA VAL A 813 -31.83 34.39 -36.39
C VAL A 813 -30.69 33.57 -37.00
N ILE A 814 -29.76 33.17 -36.16
CA ILE A 814 -28.55 32.39 -36.49
C ILE A 814 -28.38 31.17 -35.58
N SER A 815 -29.49 30.61 -35.10
CA SER A 815 -29.49 29.43 -34.22
C SER A 815 -29.12 28.14 -34.95
N LYS A 816 -28.44 27.23 -34.23
CA LYS A 816 -28.04 25.89 -34.70
C LYS A 816 -27.26 25.93 -36.03
N LYS A 817 -26.36 26.91 -36.16
CA LYS A 817 -25.52 27.12 -37.34
C LYS A 817 -24.09 26.60 -37.15
N ASN A 818 -23.79 25.96 -36.02
CA ASN A 818 -22.45 25.51 -35.63
C ASN A 818 -21.44 26.66 -35.72
N LEU A 819 -21.78 27.82 -35.18
CA LEU A 819 -20.90 28.99 -35.12
C LEU A 819 -20.05 28.96 -33.85
N GLU A 820 -18.80 29.42 -33.93
CA GLU A 820 -17.90 29.50 -32.77
C GLU A 820 -17.18 30.84 -32.66
N ASN A 821 -16.45 31.01 -31.56
CA ASN A 821 -15.70 32.21 -31.19
C ASN A 821 -16.59 33.40 -30.82
N HIS A 822 -16.04 34.61 -30.96
CA HIS A 822 -16.71 35.88 -30.64
C HIS A 822 -17.70 36.28 -31.73
N LEU A 823 -18.88 36.72 -31.31
CA LEU A 823 -19.90 37.32 -32.17
C LEU A 823 -20.04 38.82 -31.86
N ASP A 824 -19.64 39.67 -32.80
CA ASP A 824 -19.76 41.13 -32.69
C ASP A 824 -20.97 41.64 -33.49
N LEU A 825 -21.96 42.17 -32.78
CA LEU A 825 -23.18 42.76 -33.33
C LEU A 825 -23.22 44.29 -33.26
N SER A 826 -22.08 44.95 -33.05
CA SER A 826 -21.97 46.41 -32.89
C SER A 826 -22.51 47.21 -34.09
N GLU A 827 -22.51 46.62 -35.29
CA GLU A 827 -23.05 47.24 -36.50
C GLU A 827 -24.55 46.99 -36.74
N PHE A 828 -25.19 46.13 -35.93
CA PHE A 828 -26.63 45.83 -36.01
C PHE A 828 -27.43 46.80 -35.12
N VAL A 829 -27.23 48.10 -35.29
CA VAL A 829 -27.67 49.14 -34.34
C VAL A 829 -29.19 49.19 -34.11
N ASN A 830 -30.00 48.76 -35.09
CA ASN A 830 -31.46 48.76 -35.02
C ASN A 830 -32.05 47.39 -34.64
N LEU A 831 -31.22 46.45 -34.18
CA LEU A 831 -31.66 45.09 -33.85
C LEU A 831 -32.63 45.09 -32.66
N GLU A 832 -33.82 44.50 -32.86
CA GLU A 832 -34.87 44.36 -31.84
C GLU A 832 -34.96 42.94 -31.29
N LYS A 833 -34.64 41.91 -32.11
CA LYS A 833 -34.71 40.50 -31.72
C LYS A 833 -33.47 39.73 -32.18
N LEU A 834 -32.87 38.98 -31.26
CA LEU A 834 -31.70 38.14 -31.53
C LEU A 834 -31.96 36.69 -31.10
N ASN A 835 -31.77 35.74 -32.02
CA ASN A 835 -31.67 34.33 -31.68
C ASN A 835 -30.37 33.74 -32.23
N CYS A 836 -29.43 33.42 -31.33
CA CYS A 836 -28.14 32.79 -31.63
C CYS A 836 -27.94 31.47 -30.88
N SER A 837 -29.03 30.81 -30.45
CA SER A 837 -28.96 29.62 -29.62
C SER A 837 -28.46 28.36 -30.33
N GLY A 838 -27.90 27.43 -29.56
CA GLY A 838 -27.42 26.13 -30.07
C GLY A 838 -26.18 26.26 -30.95
N ASN A 839 -25.21 27.07 -30.53
CA ASN A 839 -23.93 27.27 -31.18
C ASN A 839 -22.79 27.05 -30.15
N ASP A 840 -21.54 27.31 -30.54
CA ASP A 840 -20.35 27.19 -29.70
C ASP A 840 -19.69 28.57 -29.41
N LEU A 841 -20.50 29.63 -29.33
CA LEU A 841 -20.01 30.99 -29.10
C LEU A 841 -19.38 31.13 -27.71
N THR A 842 -18.18 31.70 -27.63
CA THR A 842 -17.47 31.94 -26.37
C THR A 842 -17.73 33.33 -25.80
N SER A 843 -18.16 34.27 -26.66
CA SER A 843 -18.44 35.66 -26.29
C SER A 843 -19.40 36.32 -27.28
N LEU A 844 -20.18 37.29 -26.78
CA LEU A 844 -21.21 38.01 -27.53
C LEU A 844 -21.14 39.51 -27.19
N ASP A 845 -20.82 40.35 -28.17
CA ASP A 845 -20.86 41.82 -28.02
C ASP A 845 -22.16 42.37 -28.61
N ILE A 846 -23.01 42.85 -27.72
CA ILE A 846 -24.29 43.51 -28.01
C ILE A 846 -24.35 44.95 -27.47
N SER A 847 -23.18 45.54 -27.19
CA SER A 847 -23.06 46.83 -26.50
C SER A 847 -23.70 48.00 -27.23
N LYS A 848 -23.91 47.89 -28.55
CA LYS A 848 -24.54 48.92 -29.39
C LYS A 848 -26.01 48.67 -29.71
N ASN A 849 -26.56 47.50 -29.38
CA ASN A 849 -27.93 47.11 -29.74
C ASN A 849 -28.94 47.64 -28.72
N LYS A 850 -29.09 48.96 -28.66
CA LYS A 850 -29.94 49.65 -27.67
C LYS A 850 -31.43 49.35 -27.83
N HIS A 851 -31.86 48.98 -29.03
CA HIS A 851 -33.25 48.67 -29.37
C HIS A 851 -33.65 47.22 -29.08
N LEU A 852 -32.74 46.40 -28.56
CA LEU A 852 -32.99 44.98 -28.33
C LEU A 852 -34.09 44.76 -27.28
N THR A 853 -35.12 44.01 -27.66
CA THR A 853 -36.29 43.66 -26.84
C THR A 853 -36.29 42.18 -26.44
N GLU A 854 -35.75 41.30 -27.27
CA GLU A 854 -35.70 39.86 -27.02
C GLU A 854 -34.33 39.27 -27.42
N ILE A 855 -33.75 38.45 -26.54
CA ILE A 855 -32.50 37.72 -26.80
C ILE A 855 -32.62 36.25 -26.40
N ASP A 856 -32.26 35.36 -27.31
CA ASP A 856 -31.97 33.95 -27.05
C ASP A 856 -30.52 33.64 -27.44
N CYS A 857 -29.69 33.36 -26.43
CA CYS A 857 -28.30 32.94 -26.57
C CYS A 857 -28.05 31.60 -25.86
N SER A 858 -29.10 30.82 -25.61
CA SER A 858 -29.02 29.53 -24.93
C SER A 858 -28.15 28.50 -25.65
N GLN A 859 -27.67 27.49 -24.92
CA GLN A 859 -26.85 26.41 -25.47
C GLN A 859 -25.62 26.92 -26.24
N ASN A 860 -24.78 27.68 -25.55
CA ASN A 860 -23.50 28.21 -26.05
C ASN A 860 -22.40 28.04 -24.98
N LYS A 861 -21.23 28.66 -25.17
CA LYS A 861 -20.11 28.64 -24.22
C LYS A 861 -19.77 30.04 -23.71
N ILE A 862 -20.75 30.94 -23.62
CA ILE A 862 -20.54 32.34 -23.24
C ILE A 862 -20.15 32.41 -21.76
N ILE A 863 -19.07 33.15 -21.46
CA ILE A 863 -18.50 33.29 -20.10
C ILE A 863 -19.04 34.52 -19.37
N SER A 864 -19.32 35.59 -20.10
CA SER A 864 -19.85 36.85 -19.55
C SER A 864 -20.85 37.47 -20.52
N LEU A 865 -21.94 38.01 -20.00
CA LEU A 865 -22.97 38.68 -20.80
C LEU A 865 -23.28 40.07 -20.23
N ASP A 866 -23.03 41.11 -21.04
CA ASP A 866 -23.32 42.50 -20.68
C ASP A 866 -24.51 43.03 -21.49
N LEU A 867 -25.64 43.20 -20.80
CA LEU A 867 -26.90 43.74 -21.31
C LEU A 867 -27.20 45.13 -20.74
N SER A 868 -26.23 45.78 -20.07
CA SER A 868 -26.44 47.05 -19.36
C SER A 868 -26.94 48.18 -20.26
N ASN A 869 -26.62 48.14 -21.56
CA ASN A 869 -27.03 49.12 -22.56
C ASN A 869 -28.35 48.77 -23.30
N CYS A 870 -28.94 47.59 -23.05
CA CYS A 870 -30.17 47.13 -23.70
C CYS A 870 -31.42 47.59 -22.91
N LEU A 871 -31.69 48.90 -22.96
CA LEU A 871 -32.70 49.59 -22.12
C LEU A 871 -34.17 49.24 -22.41
N TYR A 872 -34.44 48.43 -23.44
CA TYR A 872 -35.78 48.01 -23.85
C TYR A 872 -35.98 46.49 -23.79
N ILE A 873 -35.03 45.76 -23.19
CA ILE A 873 -35.08 44.30 -23.11
C ILE A 873 -36.27 43.85 -22.26
N LYS A 874 -37.03 42.88 -22.79
CA LYS A 874 -38.21 42.27 -22.17
C LYS A 874 -38.01 40.79 -21.88
N SER A 875 -37.28 40.08 -22.73
CA SER A 875 -37.06 38.64 -22.61
C SER A 875 -35.59 38.28 -22.81
N ILE A 876 -35.03 37.54 -21.85
CA ILE A 876 -33.65 37.05 -21.89
C ILE A 876 -33.66 35.53 -21.66
N THR A 877 -33.12 34.79 -22.63
CA THR A 877 -32.85 33.35 -22.53
C THR A 877 -31.36 33.09 -22.73
N ALA A 878 -30.69 32.65 -21.67
CA ALA A 878 -29.24 32.40 -21.64
C ALA A 878 -28.88 31.09 -20.92
N ASN A 879 -29.80 30.12 -20.89
CA ASN A 879 -29.56 28.83 -20.22
C ASN A 879 -28.51 27.98 -20.93
N CYS A 880 -27.91 27.03 -20.21
CA CYS A 880 -26.89 26.10 -20.71
C CYS A 880 -25.66 26.82 -21.31
N ASN A 881 -25.17 27.87 -20.65
CA ASN A 881 -23.94 28.60 -21.00
C ASN A 881 -22.85 28.41 -19.93
N GLN A 882 -21.74 29.15 -19.99
CA GLN A 882 -20.68 29.12 -18.96
C GLN A 882 -20.61 30.44 -18.18
N LEU A 883 -21.76 31.11 -18.00
CA LEU A 883 -21.78 32.46 -17.44
C LEU A 883 -21.26 32.44 -16.00
N ILE A 884 -20.26 33.29 -15.74
CA ILE A 884 -19.73 33.59 -14.39
C ILE A 884 -20.16 35.00 -13.96
N ASP A 885 -20.40 35.91 -14.92
CA ASP A 885 -20.89 37.27 -14.69
C ASP A 885 -22.01 37.65 -15.66
N ILE A 886 -23.00 38.40 -15.16
CA ILE A 886 -24.10 38.94 -15.95
C ILE A 886 -24.46 40.36 -15.50
N ARG A 887 -24.43 41.31 -16.43
CA ARG A 887 -24.82 42.70 -16.20
C ARG A 887 -26.16 42.97 -16.85
N LEU A 888 -27.19 43.11 -16.02
CA LEU A 888 -28.54 43.43 -16.47
C LEU A 888 -28.76 44.96 -16.46
N PRO A 889 -29.66 45.50 -17.29
CA PRO A 889 -29.94 46.93 -17.33
C PRO A 889 -30.50 47.43 -15.99
N ILE A 890 -29.89 48.50 -15.47
CA ILE A 890 -30.32 49.15 -14.21
C ILE A 890 -31.44 50.15 -14.47
N ALA A 891 -31.35 50.90 -15.57
CA ALA A 891 -32.43 51.79 -16.01
C ALA A 891 -33.50 50.98 -16.78
N ASN A 892 -34.77 51.29 -16.54
CA ASN A 892 -35.93 50.57 -17.09
C ASN A 892 -35.98 49.07 -16.72
N SER A 893 -35.48 48.66 -15.55
CA SER A 893 -35.54 47.26 -15.09
C SER A 893 -36.97 46.72 -14.98
N GLU A 894 -37.95 47.62 -14.85
CA GLU A 894 -39.39 47.33 -14.90
C GLU A 894 -39.89 46.81 -16.28
N LYS A 895 -39.08 46.86 -17.35
CA LYS A 895 -39.48 46.31 -18.65
C LYS A 895 -39.19 44.82 -18.81
N LEU A 896 -38.34 44.24 -17.95
CA LEU A 896 -37.97 42.84 -18.04
C LEU A 896 -39.11 41.95 -17.54
N GLU A 897 -39.64 41.09 -18.41
CA GLU A 897 -40.78 40.21 -18.15
C GLU A 897 -40.38 38.73 -18.04
N TYR A 898 -39.32 38.30 -18.73
CA TYR A 898 -38.86 36.91 -18.74
C TYR A 898 -37.34 36.81 -18.61
N LEU A 899 -36.85 36.00 -17.66
CA LEU A 899 -35.42 35.79 -17.43
C LEU A 899 -35.12 34.31 -17.17
N ASN A 900 -34.38 33.69 -18.10
CA ASN A 900 -33.91 32.31 -17.98
C ASN A 900 -32.38 32.21 -18.03
N LEU A 901 -31.80 31.79 -16.91
CA LEU A 901 -30.37 31.65 -16.65
C LEU A 901 -29.99 30.23 -16.16
N LEU A 902 -30.85 29.23 -16.38
CA LEU A 902 -30.61 27.84 -15.95
C LEU A 902 -29.25 27.30 -16.43
N ASP A 903 -28.65 26.40 -15.66
CA ASP A 903 -27.47 25.62 -16.06
C ASP A 903 -26.26 26.48 -16.51
N ASN A 904 -25.90 27.47 -15.68
CA ASN A 904 -24.71 28.32 -15.84
C ASN A 904 -23.70 28.06 -14.70
N SER A 905 -22.82 29.01 -14.39
CA SER A 905 -21.76 28.86 -13.37
C SER A 905 -21.50 30.12 -12.53
N PHE A 906 -22.48 31.03 -12.45
CA PHE A 906 -22.31 32.30 -11.73
C PHE A 906 -22.75 32.17 -10.26
N SER A 907 -22.20 33.04 -9.41
CA SER A 907 -22.61 33.17 -8.02
C SER A 907 -23.22 34.53 -7.77
N GLN A 908 -24.46 34.56 -7.24
CA GLN A 908 -25.16 35.83 -7.08
C GLN A 908 -26.10 35.89 -5.87
N ASN A 909 -26.23 37.07 -5.27
CA ASN A 909 -27.22 37.31 -4.23
C ASN A 909 -28.63 37.40 -4.83
N LEU A 910 -29.60 36.70 -4.26
CA LEU A 910 -31.00 36.70 -4.73
C LEU A 910 -31.64 38.10 -4.73
N ASN A 911 -31.20 39.00 -3.83
CA ASN A 911 -31.65 40.40 -3.82
C ASN A 911 -31.32 41.14 -5.13
N TYR A 912 -30.37 40.65 -5.93
CA TYR A 912 -30.05 41.25 -7.23
C TYR A 912 -31.29 41.33 -8.15
N PHE A 913 -32.18 40.33 -8.07
CA PHE A 913 -33.38 40.24 -8.90
C PHE A 913 -34.56 41.07 -8.40
N SER A 914 -34.50 41.63 -7.18
CA SER A 914 -35.63 42.34 -6.56
C SER A 914 -36.07 43.61 -7.30
N ARG A 915 -35.22 44.12 -8.20
CA ARG A 915 -35.46 45.33 -9.00
C ARG A 915 -36.32 45.10 -10.25
N PHE A 916 -36.60 43.84 -10.59
CA PHE A 916 -37.36 43.45 -11.79
C PHE A 916 -38.83 43.24 -11.41
N VAL A 917 -39.54 44.33 -11.12
CA VAL A 917 -40.89 44.30 -10.53
C VAL A 917 -41.98 43.74 -11.44
N ASN A 918 -41.76 43.70 -12.76
CA ASN A 918 -42.71 43.15 -13.74
C ASN A 918 -42.28 41.78 -14.29
N LEU A 919 -41.32 41.12 -13.63
CA LEU A 919 -40.83 39.82 -14.05
C LEU A 919 -41.92 38.75 -13.82
N LYS A 920 -42.40 38.15 -14.91
CA LYS A 920 -43.44 37.10 -14.90
C LYS A 920 -42.85 35.71 -14.66
N GLU A 921 -41.64 35.46 -15.15
CA GLU A 921 -40.98 34.18 -15.01
C GLU A 921 -39.46 34.36 -14.79
N LEU A 922 -38.95 33.66 -13.76
CA LEU A 922 -37.54 33.65 -13.38
C LEU A 922 -37.05 32.21 -13.26
N LEU A 923 -36.14 31.80 -14.14
CA LEU A 923 -35.55 30.46 -14.14
C LEU A 923 -34.05 30.57 -13.88
N ILE A 924 -33.59 30.22 -12.68
CA ILE A 924 -32.18 30.45 -12.27
C ILE A 924 -31.45 29.22 -11.73
N GLY A 925 -32.12 28.10 -11.48
CA GLY A 925 -31.53 26.87 -10.94
C GLY A 925 -30.51 26.15 -11.85
N SER A 926 -30.15 24.92 -11.45
CA SER A 926 -29.33 24.00 -12.24
C SER A 926 -30.00 22.64 -12.23
N ILE A 927 -30.33 22.13 -13.41
CA ILE A 927 -31.15 20.93 -13.64
C ILE A 927 -30.38 19.86 -14.43
N ASP A 928 -29.28 20.22 -15.10
CA ASP A 928 -28.43 19.29 -15.84
C ASP A 928 -27.49 18.51 -14.88
N GLY A 929 -27.80 17.23 -14.68
CA GLY A 929 -27.07 16.35 -13.76
C GLY A 929 -25.59 16.15 -14.12
N ASP A 930 -25.26 16.10 -15.41
CA ASP A 930 -23.87 15.93 -15.87
C ASP A 930 -23.05 17.18 -15.57
N ARG A 931 -23.66 18.36 -15.73
CA ARG A 931 -23.01 19.64 -15.43
C ARG A 931 -22.82 19.88 -13.94
N ILE A 932 -23.78 19.45 -13.11
CA ILE A 932 -23.67 19.48 -11.66
C ILE A 932 -22.49 18.60 -11.20
N GLN A 933 -22.35 17.38 -11.75
CA GLN A 933 -21.22 16.50 -11.45
C GLN A 933 -19.87 17.11 -11.86
N GLN A 934 -19.83 17.90 -12.92
CA GLN A 934 -18.64 18.64 -13.36
C GLN A 934 -18.36 19.93 -12.56
N GLY A 935 -19.15 20.22 -11.53
CA GLY A 935 -19.01 21.44 -10.71
C GLY A 935 -19.46 22.73 -11.40
N LYS A 936 -20.19 22.64 -12.52
CA LYS A 936 -20.69 23.76 -13.32
C LYS A 936 -22.17 24.00 -13.04
N PHE A 937 -22.46 24.71 -11.94
CA PHE A 937 -23.82 25.03 -11.51
C PHE A 937 -23.90 26.44 -10.91
N ASN A 938 -25.10 27.03 -10.95
CA ASN A 938 -25.36 28.35 -10.39
C ASN A 938 -25.38 28.31 -8.85
N LYS A 939 -24.82 29.34 -8.21
CA LYS A 939 -24.72 29.44 -6.73
C LYS A 939 -25.41 30.69 -6.21
N PHE A 940 -26.59 30.53 -5.64
CA PHE A 940 -27.33 31.66 -5.05
C PHE A 940 -27.25 31.70 -3.53
N TYR A 941 -27.22 32.90 -2.98
CA TYR A 941 -27.24 33.16 -1.54
C TYR A 941 -28.13 34.37 -1.22
N GLY A 942 -28.53 34.53 0.04
CA GLY A 942 -29.40 35.62 0.49
C GLY A 942 -30.86 35.19 0.71
N SER A 943 -31.75 36.18 0.87
CA SER A 943 -33.15 35.93 1.20
C SER A 943 -33.97 35.59 -0.05
N MET A 944 -34.92 34.66 0.06
CA MET A 944 -35.94 34.42 -0.97
C MET A 944 -37.10 35.43 -0.92
N LYS A 945 -37.17 36.30 0.11
CA LYS A 945 -38.20 37.34 0.23
C LYS A 945 -38.38 38.23 -1.02
N PRO A 946 -37.33 38.63 -1.75
CA PRO A 946 -37.48 39.45 -2.95
C PRO A 946 -37.96 38.69 -4.19
N LEU A 947 -38.14 37.36 -4.11
CA LEU A 947 -38.65 36.50 -5.19
C LEU A 947 -40.14 36.15 -5.02
N LYS A 948 -40.82 36.75 -4.02
CA LYS A 948 -42.24 36.51 -3.72
C LYS A 948 -43.17 37.34 -4.59
#